data_AF-A0A9E4JGQ2-F1
#
_entry.id   AF-A0A9E4JGQ2-F1
#
_cell.length_a   1.000
_cell.length_b   1.000
_cell.length_c   1.000
_cell.angle_alpha   90.00
_cell.angle_beta   90.00
_cell.angle_gamma   90.00
#
_symmetry.space_group_name_H-M   'P 1'
#
loop_
_entity.id
_entity.type
_entity.pdbx_description
1 polymer ?
#
loop_
_entity_poly.entity_id
_entity_poly.type
_entity_poly.pdbx_seq_one_letter_code
_entity_poly.pdbx_strand_id
1 'polypeptide(L)'
;MTIFLTEAADITRIRLSSQINPQQRSQLGQFLTPAPIARLIAKQFNNLSGHIKLLDPGAGIGSLTAAFVERLLSNDHKIKSCLITAYEVENQFISYLKKCLDECCVALNEKGIKADYCLYHKSFLEANIEVTLPLFTESHRQFTHIIANPPYKKINNQSVEKKILTQLGIETVNLYSAFIWLAMLQLSENGEIAAITPRSFCNGAYFRPFRQAILQQMKFKKIHLFESRKEAFCENDVLQENIIFHAIQKKSDTGLIEISSNTGNERDESLETRFADYSSVVNTNDSEMFIHIVTNSLEDFLKIQMEKFPSRLEELGLEISTGPVVDFRLKSALINSLNPQSVPLLYPESLKLGKVSFPPVKPRKSIAILHNNETSKWLTQSGWYVLTKRFSSKEEKRRVVAAVCHPLNTPVFGIENHLNYYHSKGKGMNANLARGLAAFLNSSLFDHYFRQFSGHTQINATDLRRIRYPCKDDLIQLGCKVGDLIFNQDQLDTLIHENLPIMSEAVNAIQASKRIEEAVAILKDIAAPREQQNERSALCLLALADIKPQTPWNQATAPRRRITEMMNWFQQYYGKQYAPNTRETVRRQTMHQFIQMGLVVENPDQPDRPINSPKWCYQLQQQALLLLQSYGCEQWEEARQNYTLSVANLLQDKSRNLPQIPVTLSDGRSIQLSSGGQNKLIKDILESFCPRFTPGGIILYVGDAGDKLIINEVQKLEELGIELNRRGKMPDLVVHYTRQDWLVLIEAVTSHGPVNLKRRNELKKLFQSSNRGLVFVTAFPSRKEMTRYLAEISWETEVWIADQPDQMIHFNGERFLGPYEDLKTHS
;
A
#
# COMPACT_ATOMS: atom_id res chain seq x y z
N MET A 1 -4.49 -29.34 14.91
CA MET A 1 -3.73 -29.33 13.65
C MET A 1 -4.00 -27.99 12.98
N THR A 2 -2.99 -27.19 12.66
CA THR A 2 -3.18 -25.93 11.92
C THR A 2 -3.52 -26.31 10.48
N ILE A 3 -4.74 -26.04 10.03
CA ILE A 3 -5.20 -26.40 8.68
C ILE A 3 -4.87 -25.24 7.76
N PHE A 4 -4.04 -25.49 6.74
CA PHE A 4 -3.52 -24.49 5.79
C PHE A 4 -4.32 -24.49 4.47
N LEU A 5 -5.64 -24.30 4.55
CA LEU A 5 -6.54 -24.34 3.38
C LEU A 5 -6.25 -23.19 2.42
N THR A 6 -6.04 -21.99 2.97
CA THR A 6 -5.82 -20.77 2.18
C THR A 6 -4.45 -20.82 1.52
N GLU A 7 -3.40 -21.32 2.18
CA GLU A 7 -2.10 -21.54 1.54
C GLU A 7 -2.19 -22.57 0.39
N ALA A 8 -2.92 -23.66 0.58
CA ALA A 8 -3.10 -24.68 -0.46
C ALA A 8 -3.80 -24.10 -1.71
N ALA A 9 -4.83 -23.28 -1.50
CA ALA A 9 -5.49 -22.54 -2.57
C ALA A 9 -4.53 -21.53 -3.23
N ASP A 10 -3.67 -20.86 -2.48
CA ASP A 10 -2.72 -19.87 -3.01
C ASP A 10 -1.57 -20.49 -3.81
N ILE A 11 -1.06 -21.66 -3.41
CA ILE A 11 -0.12 -22.44 -4.22
C ILE A 11 -0.74 -22.78 -5.59
N THR A 12 -2.01 -23.19 -5.57
CA THR A 12 -2.77 -23.47 -6.79
C THR A 12 -2.97 -22.22 -7.64
N ARG A 13 -3.27 -21.07 -7.01
CA ARG A 13 -3.36 -19.75 -7.66
C ARG A 13 -2.08 -19.41 -8.41
N ILE A 14 -0.93 -19.53 -7.75
CA ILE A 14 0.38 -19.20 -8.32
C ILE A 14 0.66 -20.10 -9.52
N ARG A 15 0.41 -21.41 -9.39
CA ARG A 15 0.60 -22.39 -10.47
C ARG A 15 -0.28 -22.12 -11.69
N LEU A 16 -1.55 -21.79 -11.50
CA LEU A 16 -2.45 -21.46 -12.62
C LEU A 16 -2.11 -20.09 -13.22
N SER A 17 -1.64 -19.16 -12.40
CA SER A 17 -1.24 -17.83 -12.87
C SER A 17 -0.04 -17.84 -13.79
N SER A 18 0.86 -18.81 -13.68
CA SER A 18 1.96 -18.99 -14.61
C SER A 18 1.57 -19.69 -15.92
N GLN A 19 0.37 -20.29 -16.00
CA GLN A 19 -0.09 -21.10 -17.14
C GLN A 19 -1.14 -20.42 -18.02
N ILE A 20 -1.81 -19.37 -17.53
CA ILE A 20 -2.91 -18.70 -18.24
C ILE A 20 -2.40 -17.50 -19.04
N ASN A 21 -2.88 -17.35 -20.29
CA ASN A 21 -2.56 -16.20 -21.12
C ASN A 21 -3.09 -14.88 -20.49
N PRO A 22 -2.25 -13.85 -20.29
CA PRO A 22 -2.66 -12.55 -19.77
C PRO A 22 -3.82 -11.88 -20.51
N GLN A 23 -3.95 -12.11 -21.83
CA GLN A 23 -5.04 -11.57 -22.65
C GLN A 23 -6.40 -12.19 -22.29
N GLN A 24 -6.44 -13.50 -21.99
CA GLN A 24 -7.68 -14.17 -21.57
C GLN A 24 -8.15 -13.69 -20.19
N ARG A 25 -7.22 -13.45 -19.25
CA ARG A 25 -7.52 -12.85 -17.94
C ARG A 25 -8.15 -11.47 -18.06
N SER A 26 -7.59 -10.61 -18.91
CA SER A 26 -8.13 -9.27 -19.17
C SER A 26 -9.53 -9.33 -19.82
N GLN A 27 -9.76 -10.29 -20.73
CA GLN A 27 -11.05 -10.47 -21.40
C GLN A 27 -12.17 -10.95 -20.46
N LEU A 28 -11.86 -11.80 -19.48
CA LEU A 28 -12.81 -12.28 -18.48
C LEU A 28 -12.98 -11.30 -17.31
N GLY A 29 -11.98 -10.45 -17.06
CA GLY A 29 -11.98 -9.54 -15.91
C GLY A 29 -11.91 -10.25 -14.56
N GLN A 30 -11.49 -11.52 -14.54
CA GLN A 30 -11.34 -12.35 -13.34
C GLN A 30 -9.91 -12.23 -12.80
N PHE A 31 -9.78 -11.84 -11.54
CA PHE A 31 -8.51 -11.77 -10.84
C PHE A 31 -8.57 -12.69 -9.62
N LEU A 32 -7.72 -13.71 -9.58
CA LEU A 32 -7.67 -14.60 -8.41
C LEU A 32 -7.09 -13.85 -7.20
N THR A 33 -7.68 -14.07 -6.03
CA THR A 33 -7.34 -13.36 -4.79
C THR A 33 -6.14 -14.01 -4.09
N PRO A 34 -5.05 -13.28 -3.80
CA PRO A 34 -3.95 -13.80 -2.98
C PRO A 34 -4.38 -14.11 -1.55
N ALA A 35 -3.72 -15.09 -0.90
CA ALA A 35 -4.02 -15.51 0.47
C ALA A 35 -4.17 -14.37 1.49
N PRO A 36 -3.25 -13.37 1.57
CA PRO A 36 -3.38 -12.27 2.52
C PRO A 36 -4.68 -11.47 2.34
N ILE A 37 -5.07 -11.21 1.09
CA ILE A 37 -6.29 -10.47 0.76
C ILE A 37 -7.54 -11.30 1.06
N ALA A 38 -7.52 -12.61 0.73
CA ALA A 38 -8.63 -13.51 1.01
C ALA A 38 -8.93 -13.57 2.52
N ARG A 39 -7.89 -13.69 3.36
CA ARG A 39 -8.02 -13.62 4.82
C ARG A 39 -8.53 -12.28 5.31
N LEU A 40 -8.06 -11.19 4.71
CA LEU A 40 -8.50 -9.86 5.08
C LEU A 40 -10.01 -9.66 4.82
N ILE A 41 -10.52 -10.18 3.70
CA ILE A 41 -11.97 -10.16 3.39
C ILE A 41 -12.73 -11.06 4.38
N ALA A 42 -12.25 -12.29 4.61
CA ALA A 42 -12.88 -13.22 5.55
C ALA A 42 -12.90 -12.70 7.01
N LYS A 43 -11.90 -11.92 7.42
CA LYS A 43 -11.83 -11.31 8.76
C LYS A 43 -12.92 -10.26 9.00
N GLN A 44 -13.55 -9.73 7.95
CA GLN A 44 -14.53 -8.66 8.10
C GLN A 44 -15.84 -9.11 8.76
N PHE A 45 -16.22 -10.38 8.60
CA PHE A 45 -17.46 -10.94 9.15
C PHE A 45 -17.48 -10.92 10.69
N ASN A 46 -18.65 -10.59 11.24
CA ASN A 46 -18.85 -10.49 12.68
C ASN A 46 -19.62 -11.69 13.24
N ASN A 47 -20.75 -12.06 12.62
CA ASN A 47 -21.62 -13.11 13.14
C ASN A 47 -21.28 -14.51 12.57
N LEU A 48 -20.34 -15.19 13.20
CA LEU A 48 -19.92 -16.53 12.80
C LEU A 48 -20.49 -17.60 13.74
N SER A 49 -21.82 -17.65 13.89
CA SER A 49 -22.51 -18.58 14.81
C SER A 49 -23.73 -19.25 14.18
N GLY A 50 -24.15 -20.39 14.74
CA GLY A 50 -25.36 -21.08 14.31
C GLY A 50 -25.20 -21.81 12.96
N HIS A 51 -26.17 -21.63 12.06
CA HIS A 51 -26.19 -22.28 10.75
C HIS A 51 -25.70 -21.31 9.67
N ILE A 52 -24.53 -21.62 9.10
CA ILE A 52 -23.91 -20.80 8.06
C ILE A 52 -24.35 -21.32 6.69
N LYS A 53 -24.81 -20.41 5.84
CA LYS A 53 -25.06 -20.64 4.41
C LYS A 53 -24.26 -19.60 3.64
N LEU A 54 -23.11 -20.03 3.13
CA LEU A 54 -22.14 -19.20 2.44
C LEU A 54 -22.42 -19.20 0.93
N LEU A 55 -22.40 -18.03 0.30
CA LEU A 55 -22.37 -17.88 -1.15
C LEU A 55 -21.03 -17.27 -1.58
N ASP A 56 -20.38 -17.92 -2.53
CA ASP A 56 -19.24 -17.43 -3.31
C ASP A 56 -19.65 -17.35 -4.80
N PRO A 57 -20.10 -16.16 -5.28
CA PRO A 57 -20.76 -16.03 -6.57
C PRO A 57 -19.81 -16.06 -7.78
N GLY A 58 -18.50 -16.06 -7.54
CA GLY A 58 -17.46 -16.11 -8.55
C GLY A 58 -16.20 -16.71 -7.93
N ALA A 59 -16.29 -18.01 -7.62
CA ALA A 59 -15.40 -18.66 -6.66
C ALA A 59 -13.97 -18.84 -7.17
N GLY A 60 -13.73 -18.81 -8.47
CA GLY A 60 -12.43 -19.09 -9.05
C GLY A 60 -11.98 -20.49 -8.63
N ILE A 61 -10.86 -20.54 -7.91
CA ILE A 61 -10.30 -21.78 -7.35
C ILE A 61 -10.66 -22.01 -5.88
N GLY A 62 -11.47 -21.14 -5.27
CA GLY A 62 -11.95 -21.29 -3.89
C GLY A 62 -11.13 -20.53 -2.83
N SER A 63 -10.22 -19.62 -3.20
CA SER A 63 -9.37 -18.91 -2.24
C SER A 63 -10.14 -18.14 -1.15
N LEU A 64 -11.25 -17.48 -1.52
CA LEU A 64 -12.11 -16.77 -0.56
C LEU A 64 -12.86 -17.74 0.33
N THR A 65 -13.42 -18.80 -0.25
CA THR A 65 -14.10 -19.86 0.47
C THR A 65 -13.17 -20.52 1.50
N ALA A 66 -11.94 -20.87 1.11
CA ALA A 66 -10.92 -21.42 2.01
C ALA A 66 -10.61 -20.49 3.19
N ALA A 67 -10.40 -19.20 2.92
CA ALA A 67 -10.14 -18.19 3.95
C ALA A 67 -11.31 -18.00 4.92
N PHE A 68 -12.54 -18.06 4.41
CA PHE A 68 -13.74 -18.01 5.25
C PHE A 68 -13.85 -19.26 6.13
N VAL A 69 -13.56 -20.44 5.59
CA VAL A 69 -13.58 -21.69 6.35
C VAL A 69 -12.50 -21.72 7.42
N GLU A 70 -11.27 -21.27 7.13
CA GLU A 70 -10.22 -21.07 8.16
C GLU A 70 -10.69 -20.13 9.26
N ARG A 71 -11.43 -19.07 8.91
CA ARG A 71 -12.00 -18.14 9.88
C ARG A 71 -13.06 -18.81 10.77
N LEU A 72 -13.91 -19.69 10.22
CA LEU A 72 -14.84 -20.52 11.01
C LEU A 72 -14.09 -21.49 11.94
N LEU A 73 -13.04 -22.13 11.43
CA LEU A 73 -12.20 -23.08 12.18
C LEU A 73 -11.36 -22.41 13.26
N SER A 74 -11.09 -21.11 13.15
CA SER A 74 -10.35 -20.34 14.16
C SER A 74 -11.28 -19.68 15.20
N ASN A 75 -12.58 -19.85 15.06
CA ASN A 75 -13.59 -19.22 15.91
C ASN A 75 -14.02 -20.14 17.07
N ASP A 76 -14.30 -19.51 18.22
CA ASP A 76 -14.76 -20.17 19.45
C ASP A 76 -16.29 -20.21 19.57
N HIS A 77 -17.02 -19.50 18.70
CA HIS A 77 -18.48 -19.53 18.70
C HIS A 77 -19.06 -20.88 18.26
N LYS A 78 -20.25 -21.21 18.78
CA LYS A 78 -20.94 -22.48 18.51
C LYS A 78 -21.54 -22.50 17.09
N ILE A 79 -20.74 -22.91 16.12
CA ILE A 79 -21.16 -23.17 14.74
C ILE A 79 -21.76 -24.58 14.68
N LYS A 80 -22.96 -24.71 14.11
CA LYS A 80 -23.69 -25.99 14.00
C LYS A 80 -23.50 -26.64 12.62
N SER A 81 -23.57 -25.84 11.56
CA SER A 81 -23.39 -26.34 10.19
C SER A 81 -22.91 -25.24 9.26
N CYS A 82 -22.30 -25.64 8.15
CA CYS A 82 -21.90 -24.77 7.04
C CYS A 82 -22.31 -25.40 5.71
N LEU A 83 -23.18 -24.72 4.95
CA LEU A 83 -23.47 -25.07 3.56
C LEU A 83 -22.80 -24.05 2.65
N ILE A 84 -21.93 -24.50 1.75
CA ILE A 84 -21.18 -23.64 0.84
C ILE A 84 -21.80 -23.72 -0.56
N THR A 85 -22.18 -22.59 -1.14
CA THR A 85 -22.64 -22.52 -2.54
C THR A 85 -21.62 -21.73 -3.36
N ALA A 86 -21.03 -22.37 -4.37
CA ALA A 86 -20.02 -21.78 -5.23
C ALA A 86 -20.46 -21.78 -6.70
N TYR A 87 -20.26 -20.66 -7.38
CA TYR A 87 -20.47 -20.52 -8.83
C TYR A 87 -19.13 -20.27 -9.53
N GLU A 88 -18.88 -21.00 -10.61
CA GLU A 88 -17.74 -20.78 -11.49
C GLU A 88 -18.12 -21.14 -12.94
N VAL A 89 -17.65 -20.32 -13.88
CA VAL A 89 -17.92 -20.48 -15.33
C VAL A 89 -16.74 -21.10 -16.05
N GLU A 90 -15.52 -20.94 -15.52
CA GLU A 90 -14.31 -21.33 -16.20
C GLU A 90 -13.97 -22.80 -15.91
N ASN A 91 -14.08 -23.64 -16.93
CA ASN A 91 -13.90 -25.09 -16.84
C ASN A 91 -12.52 -25.48 -16.27
N GLN A 92 -11.49 -24.66 -16.47
CA GLN A 92 -10.14 -24.93 -15.96
C GLN A 92 -10.04 -24.81 -14.43
N PHE A 93 -10.92 -24.03 -13.78
CA PHE A 93 -10.86 -23.80 -12.34
C PHE A 93 -11.67 -24.83 -11.55
N ILE A 94 -12.68 -25.40 -12.18
CA ILE A 94 -13.61 -26.37 -11.60
C ILE A 94 -12.95 -27.49 -10.81
N SER A 95 -11.96 -28.18 -11.37
CA SER A 95 -11.33 -29.32 -10.69
C SER A 95 -10.60 -28.89 -9.42
N TYR A 96 -9.98 -27.71 -9.46
CA TYR A 96 -9.28 -27.13 -8.32
C TYR A 96 -10.27 -26.61 -7.26
N LEU A 97 -11.33 -25.93 -7.70
CA LEU A 97 -12.40 -25.47 -6.82
C LEU A 97 -13.07 -26.63 -6.10
N LYS A 98 -13.43 -27.71 -6.82
CA LYS A 98 -14.01 -28.91 -6.22
C LYS A 98 -13.10 -29.49 -5.13
N LYS A 99 -11.80 -29.65 -5.42
CA LYS A 99 -10.82 -30.11 -4.45
C LYS A 99 -10.77 -29.20 -3.21
N CYS A 100 -10.75 -27.88 -3.41
CA CYS A 100 -10.76 -26.91 -2.32
C CYS A 100 -12.03 -27.04 -1.45
N LEU A 101 -13.20 -27.23 -2.07
CA LEU A 101 -14.47 -27.41 -1.37
C LEU A 101 -14.50 -28.73 -0.58
N ASP A 102 -14.01 -29.82 -1.16
CA ASP A 102 -13.87 -31.11 -0.48
C ASP A 102 -12.98 -30.96 0.77
N GLU A 103 -11.81 -30.34 0.64
CA GLU A 103 -10.88 -30.07 1.76
C GLU A 103 -11.49 -29.18 2.85
N CYS A 104 -12.26 -28.15 2.45
CA CYS A 104 -13.00 -27.29 3.38
C CYS A 104 -14.05 -28.08 4.19
N CYS A 105 -14.83 -28.93 3.53
CA CYS A 105 -15.85 -29.74 4.19
C CYS A 105 -15.22 -30.78 5.13
N VAL A 106 -14.12 -31.42 4.73
CA VAL A 106 -13.36 -32.34 5.60
C VAL A 106 -12.90 -31.61 6.86
N ALA A 107 -12.23 -30.47 6.71
CA ALA A 107 -11.71 -29.69 7.84
C ALA A 107 -12.81 -29.25 8.83
N LEU A 108 -13.98 -28.84 8.32
CA LEU A 108 -15.13 -28.48 9.15
C LEU A 108 -15.72 -29.70 9.88
N ASN A 109 -15.89 -30.82 9.18
CA ASN A 109 -16.42 -32.06 9.77
C ASN A 109 -15.48 -32.61 10.86
N GLU A 110 -14.16 -32.53 10.68
CA GLU A 110 -13.17 -32.89 11.71
C GLU A 110 -13.30 -32.03 12.98
N LYS A 111 -13.75 -30.77 12.86
CA LYS A 111 -14.06 -29.89 14.00
C LYS A 111 -15.49 -30.10 14.54
N GLY A 112 -16.23 -31.09 14.04
CA GLY A 112 -17.60 -31.40 14.46
C GLY A 112 -18.66 -30.44 13.90
N ILE A 113 -18.34 -29.66 12.86
CA ILE A 113 -19.28 -28.76 12.18
C ILE A 113 -19.84 -29.50 10.96
N LYS A 114 -21.15 -29.74 10.89
CA LYS A 114 -21.77 -30.40 9.74
C LYS A 114 -21.58 -29.56 8.47
N ALA A 115 -20.80 -30.05 7.51
CA ALA A 115 -20.46 -29.29 6.31
C ALA A 115 -20.85 -30.02 5.01
N ASP A 116 -21.33 -29.24 4.03
CA ASP A 116 -21.65 -29.71 2.67
C ASP A 116 -21.51 -28.55 1.67
N TYR A 117 -21.48 -28.84 0.37
CA TYR A 117 -21.40 -27.83 -0.68
C TYR A 117 -22.24 -28.10 -1.93
N CYS A 118 -22.63 -27.02 -2.60
CA CYS A 118 -23.25 -26.99 -3.92
C CYS A 118 -22.34 -26.25 -4.90
N LEU A 119 -21.81 -26.96 -5.91
CA LEU A 119 -20.99 -26.37 -6.97
C LEU A 119 -21.80 -26.26 -8.27
N TYR A 120 -21.89 -25.04 -8.81
CA TYR A 120 -22.60 -24.75 -10.06
C TYR A 120 -21.63 -24.31 -11.17
N HIS A 121 -21.54 -25.11 -12.23
CA HIS A 121 -20.80 -24.77 -13.47
C HIS A 121 -21.66 -23.93 -14.42
N LYS A 122 -22.03 -22.73 -13.99
CA LYS A 122 -22.81 -21.81 -14.83
C LYS A 122 -22.61 -20.37 -14.41
N SER A 123 -22.97 -19.47 -15.32
CA SER A 123 -22.95 -18.04 -15.05
C SER A 123 -23.86 -17.71 -13.87
N PHE A 124 -23.31 -17.01 -12.88
CA PHE A 124 -24.11 -16.51 -11.76
C PHE A 124 -25.22 -15.56 -12.24
N LEU A 125 -25.00 -14.76 -13.28
CA LEU A 125 -26.04 -13.89 -13.85
C LEU A 125 -27.18 -14.73 -14.45
N GLU A 126 -26.85 -15.76 -15.23
CA GLU A 126 -27.84 -16.61 -15.90
C GLU A 126 -28.64 -17.45 -14.91
N ALA A 127 -27.97 -17.97 -13.87
CA ALA A 127 -28.60 -18.73 -12.80
C ALA A 127 -29.73 -17.96 -12.08
N ASN A 128 -29.71 -16.63 -12.13
CA ASN A 128 -30.72 -15.77 -11.52
C ASN A 128 -31.89 -15.43 -12.46
N ILE A 129 -31.85 -15.79 -13.75
CA ILE A 129 -32.96 -15.59 -14.70
C ILE A 129 -34.12 -16.54 -14.38
N GLU A 130 -33.82 -17.79 -14.04
CA GLU A 130 -34.82 -18.83 -13.75
C GLU A 130 -35.63 -18.56 -12.46
N VAL A 131 -35.20 -17.60 -11.63
CA VAL A 131 -35.78 -17.28 -10.32
C VAL A 131 -36.84 -16.15 -10.42
N THR A 132 -37.15 -15.65 -11.61
CA THR A 132 -37.83 -14.36 -11.78
C THR A 132 -39.34 -14.48 -11.98
N LEU A 133 -40.14 -14.27 -10.91
CA LEU A 133 -41.45 -13.56 -10.92
C LEU A 133 -42.02 -13.42 -9.49
N PRO A 134 -42.56 -12.27 -9.08
CA PRO A 134 -41.99 -10.92 -9.13
C PRO A 134 -41.28 -10.57 -7.80
N LEU A 135 -40.05 -10.04 -7.87
CA LEU A 135 -39.31 -9.43 -6.75
C LEU A 135 -39.27 -10.24 -5.42
N PHE A 136 -38.82 -11.50 -5.50
CA PHE A 136 -38.38 -12.34 -4.36
C PHE A 136 -39.34 -12.40 -3.14
N THR A 137 -40.21 -13.41 -3.12
CA THR A 137 -40.86 -13.91 -1.91
C THR A 137 -39.82 -14.27 -0.82
N GLU A 138 -40.20 -14.23 0.46
CA GLU A 138 -39.30 -14.60 1.59
C GLU A 138 -38.59 -15.96 1.39
N SER A 139 -39.18 -16.86 0.60
CA SER A 139 -38.69 -18.21 0.31
C SER A 139 -37.36 -18.30 -0.44
N HIS A 140 -36.87 -17.22 -1.07
CA HIS A 140 -35.61 -17.23 -1.83
C HIS A 140 -34.40 -16.64 -1.10
N ARG A 141 -34.62 -16.04 0.08
CA ARG A 141 -33.54 -15.52 0.92
C ARG A 141 -32.87 -16.65 1.67
N GLN A 142 -31.81 -17.18 1.09
CA GLN A 142 -31.20 -18.44 1.53
C GLN A 142 -29.81 -18.28 2.14
N PHE A 143 -29.11 -17.16 1.94
CA PHE A 143 -27.72 -17.02 2.39
C PHE A 143 -27.59 -16.13 3.61
N THR A 144 -26.81 -16.61 4.60
CA THR A 144 -26.46 -15.81 5.77
C THR A 144 -25.18 -15.02 5.56
N HIS A 145 -24.29 -15.52 4.68
CA HIS A 145 -22.98 -14.93 4.40
C HIS A 145 -22.70 -14.92 2.90
N ILE A 146 -22.19 -13.80 2.40
CA ILE A 146 -21.68 -13.69 1.02
C ILE A 146 -20.24 -13.20 1.08
N ILE A 147 -19.31 -13.96 0.51
CA ILE A 147 -17.93 -13.53 0.30
C ILE A 147 -17.69 -13.38 -1.20
N ALA A 148 -17.12 -12.26 -1.64
CA ALA A 148 -17.00 -12.01 -3.08
C ALA A 148 -15.76 -11.23 -3.51
N ASN A 149 -15.15 -11.69 -4.60
CA ASN A 149 -14.26 -10.92 -5.47
C ASN A 149 -14.82 -11.03 -6.89
N PRO A 150 -15.84 -10.23 -7.23
CA PRO A 150 -16.56 -10.35 -8.49
C PRO A 150 -15.71 -9.86 -9.68
N PRO A 151 -16.06 -10.21 -10.94
CA PRO A 151 -15.28 -9.83 -12.12
C PRO A 151 -15.36 -8.33 -12.43
N TYR A 152 -14.22 -7.72 -12.79
CA TYR A 152 -14.09 -6.28 -13.06
C TYR A 152 -14.12 -5.98 -14.55
N LYS A 153 -15.33 -5.88 -15.12
CA LYS A 153 -15.51 -5.67 -16.56
C LYS A 153 -16.68 -4.74 -16.86
N LYS A 154 -16.44 -3.74 -17.72
CA LYS A 154 -17.51 -2.88 -18.23
C LYS A 154 -18.48 -3.69 -19.09
N ILE A 155 -19.77 -3.49 -18.84
CA ILE A 155 -20.84 -4.17 -19.56
C ILE A 155 -21.06 -3.45 -20.89
N ASN A 156 -21.01 -4.19 -22.00
CA ASN A 156 -21.34 -3.65 -23.32
C ASN A 156 -22.87 -3.59 -23.48
N ASN A 157 -23.40 -2.51 -24.04
CA ASN A 157 -24.85 -2.32 -24.24
C ASN A 157 -25.51 -3.42 -25.09
N GLN A 158 -24.75 -4.13 -25.93
CA GLN A 158 -25.25 -5.22 -26.78
C GLN A 158 -25.00 -6.63 -26.19
N SER A 159 -24.38 -6.71 -25.02
CA SER A 159 -24.00 -7.99 -24.39
C SER A 159 -25.21 -8.78 -23.86
N VAL A 160 -25.04 -10.10 -23.71
CA VAL A 160 -26.05 -10.98 -23.12
C VAL A 160 -26.31 -10.58 -21.66
N GLU A 161 -25.25 -10.25 -20.93
CA GLU A 161 -25.29 -9.76 -19.55
C GLU A 161 -26.16 -8.51 -19.43
N LYS A 162 -26.08 -7.56 -20.39
CA LYS A 162 -26.95 -6.38 -20.37
C LYS A 162 -28.42 -6.74 -20.55
N LYS A 163 -28.75 -7.70 -21.43
CA LYS A 163 -30.13 -8.16 -21.64
C LYS A 163 -30.69 -8.79 -20.36
N ILE A 164 -29.91 -9.67 -19.73
CA ILE A 164 -30.26 -10.32 -18.46
C ILE A 164 -30.55 -9.28 -17.37
N LEU A 165 -29.62 -8.35 -17.15
CA LEU A 165 -29.78 -7.35 -16.09
C LEU A 165 -30.98 -6.42 -16.34
N THR A 166 -31.26 -6.11 -17.60
CA THR A 166 -32.44 -5.31 -17.98
C THR A 166 -33.75 -6.06 -17.66
N GLN A 167 -33.81 -7.37 -17.93
CA GLN A 167 -34.96 -8.20 -17.55
C GLN A 167 -35.17 -8.27 -16.03
N LEU A 168 -34.08 -8.21 -15.26
CA LEU A 168 -34.09 -8.21 -13.79
C LEU A 168 -34.31 -6.82 -13.18
N GLY A 169 -34.46 -5.76 -13.99
CA GLY A 169 -34.60 -4.38 -13.51
C GLY A 169 -33.32 -3.81 -12.87
N ILE A 170 -32.16 -4.42 -13.13
CA ILE A 170 -30.86 -4.01 -12.60
C ILE A 170 -30.16 -3.08 -13.60
N GLU A 171 -29.95 -1.84 -13.18
CA GLU A 171 -29.23 -0.85 -13.97
C GLU A 171 -27.81 -0.64 -13.43
N THR A 172 -26.82 -1.15 -14.16
CA THR A 172 -25.40 -0.88 -13.86
C THR A 172 -24.53 -0.99 -15.11
N VAL A 173 -23.29 -0.49 -15.02
CA VAL A 173 -22.31 -0.41 -16.10
C VAL A 173 -21.13 -1.37 -15.94
N ASN A 174 -21.02 -2.07 -14.81
CA ASN A 174 -19.91 -3.00 -14.54
C ASN A 174 -20.42 -4.31 -13.92
N LEU A 175 -19.82 -5.43 -14.31
CA LEU A 175 -20.17 -6.76 -13.80
C LEU A 175 -20.03 -6.84 -12.27
N TYR A 176 -19.03 -6.23 -11.66
CA TYR A 176 -18.86 -6.35 -10.20
C TYR A 176 -20.09 -5.87 -9.43
N SER A 177 -20.64 -4.72 -9.82
CA SER A 177 -21.85 -4.18 -9.19
C SER A 177 -23.08 -5.02 -9.49
N ALA A 178 -23.14 -5.68 -10.64
CA ALA A 178 -24.22 -6.60 -10.96
C ALA A 178 -24.17 -7.85 -10.06
N PHE A 179 -22.99 -8.44 -9.89
CA PHE A 179 -22.77 -9.58 -8.99
C PHE A 179 -23.16 -9.24 -7.55
N ILE A 180 -22.69 -8.11 -7.02
CA ILE A 180 -23.02 -7.68 -5.66
C ILE A 180 -24.52 -7.42 -5.51
N TRP A 181 -25.16 -6.77 -6.49
CA TRP A 181 -26.61 -6.51 -6.45
C TRP A 181 -27.41 -7.81 -6.44
N LEU A 182 -27.10 -8.76 -7.32
CA LEU A 182 -27.77 -10.06 -7.35
C LEU A 182 -27.53 -10.87 -6.07
N ALA A 183 -26.31 -10.82 -5.53
CA ALA A 183 -25.96 -11.54 -4.32
C ALA A 183 -26.72 -10.98 -3.10
N MET A 184 -26.78 -9.65 -2.93
CA MET A 184 -27.48 -9.05 -1.77
C MET A 184 -29.00 -9.31 -1.78
N LEU A 185 -29.62 -9.51 -2.95
CA LEU A 185 -31.03 -9.89 -3.06
C LEU A 185 -31.32 -11.28 -2.49
N GLN A 186 -30.30 -12.15 -2.39
CA GLN A 186 -30.42 -13.51 -1.87
C GLN A 186 -30.06 -13.63 -0.38
N LEU A 187 -29.70 -12.53 0.28
CA LEU A 187 -29.40 -12.51 1.72
C LEU A 187 -30.67 -12.68 2.56
N SER A 188 -30.58 -13.53 3.57
CA SER A 188 -31.53 -13.60 4.68
C SER A 188 -31.45 -12.36 5.55
N GLU A 189 -32.49 -12.14 6.36
CA GLU A 189 -32.51 -11.05 7.34
C GLU A 189 -31.26 -11.12 8.24
N ASN A 190 -30.63 -9.95 8.49
CA ASN A 190 -29.36 -9.82 9.18
C ASN A 190 -28.16 -10.53 8.51
N GLY A 191 -28.30 -11.00 7.27
CA GLY A 191 -27.22 -11.58 6.50
C GLY A 191 -26.11 -10.57 6.21
N GLU A 192 -24.88 -11.06 6.11
CA GLU A 192 -23.67 -10.26 5.95
C GLU A 192 -23.05 -10.47 4.57
N ILE A 193 -22.49 -9.41 4.00
CA ILE A 193 -21.64 -9.47 2.80
C ILE A 193 -20.27 -8.88 3.13
N ALA A 194 -19.21 -9.56 2.70
CA ALA A 194 -17.86 -9.01 2.65
C ALA A 194 -17.32 -9.16 1.22
N ALA A 195 -16.94 -8.06 0.59
CA ALA A 195 -16.49 -8.08 -0.79
C ALA A 195 -15.34 -7.10 -1.05
N ILE A 196 -14.46 -7.48 -1.98
CA ILE A 196 -13.50 -6.55 -2.59
C ILE A 196 -14.08 -6.04 -3.90
N THR A 197 -14.09 -4.72 -4.10
CA THR A 197 -14.62 -4.09 -5.31
C THR A 197 -13.88 -2.79 -5.64
N PRO A 198 -13.92 -2.32 -6.89
CA PRO A 198 -13.40 -1.00 -7.23
C PRO A 198 -14.14 0.11 -6.49
N ARG A 199 -13.41 1.05 -5.87
CA ARG A 199 -13.93 2.24 -5.17
C ARG A 199 -14.83 3.11 -6.04
N SER A 200 -14.72 3.00 -7.37
CA SER A 200 -15.44 3.83 -8.34
C SER A 200 -16.97 3.85 -8.17
N PHE A 201 -17.59 2.85 -7.52
CA PHE A 201 -19.03 2.91 -7.26
C PHE A 201 -19.42 3.98 -6.24
N CYS A 202 -18.51 4.39 -5.34
CA CYS A 202 -18.77 5.35 -4.27
C CYS A 202 -19.18 6.72 -4.79
N ASN A 203 -18.64 7.15 -5.94
CA ASN A 203 -18.87 8.49 -6.50
C ASN A 203 -19.13 8.50 -8.03
N GLY A 204 -18.92 7.40 -8.75
CA GLY A 204 -19.12 7.38 -10.20
C GLY A 204 -20.59 7.58 -10.59
N ALA A 205 -20.86 8.51 -11.51
CA ALA A 205 -22.23 8.88 -11.91
C ALA A 205 -23.06 7.67 -12.38
N TYR A 206 -22.45 6.78 -13.17
CA TYR A 206 -23.09 5.57 -13.69
C TYR A 206 -23.44 4.50 -12.63
N PHE A 207 -22.91 4.63 -11.41
CA PHE A 207 -23.20 3.72 -10.30
C PHE A 207 -24.30 4.24 -9.37
N ARG A 208 -24.96 5.36 -9.70
CA ARG A 208 -26.05 5.92 -8.88
C ARG A 208 -27.18 4.91 -8.62
N PRO A 209 -27.70 4.15 -9.61
CA PRO A 209 -28.75 3.15 -9.34
C PRO A 209 -28.26 2.05 -8.39
N PHE A 210 -27.02 1.58 -8.55
CA PHE A 210 -26.42 0.60 -7.66
C PHE A 210 -26.26 1.14 -6.23
N ARG A 211 -25.80 2.38 -6.05
CA ARG A 211 -25.71 3.03 -4.73
C ARG A 211 -27.06 3.14 -4.06
N GLN A 212 -28.11 3.52 -4.80
CA GLN A 212 -29.48 3.57 -4.26
C GLN A 212 -29.90 2.18 -3.75
N ALA A 213 -29.70 1.14 -4.56
CA ALA A 213 -30.10 -0.22 -4.18
C ALA A 213 -29.33 -0.73 -2.95
N ILE A 214 -28.00 -0.63 -2.93
CA ILE A 214 -27.20 -1.15 -1.81
C ILE A 214 -27.44 -0.37 -0.52
N LEU A 215 -27.59 0.97 -0.56
CA LEU A 215 -27.80 1.78 0.64
C LEU A 215 -29.22 1.66 1.22
N GLN A 216 -30.19 1.29 0.38
CA GLN A 216 -31.56 0.99 0.81
C GLN A 216 -31.66 -0.35 1.54
N GLN A 217 -30.90 -1.37 1.10
CA GLN A 217 -31.02 -2.75 1.62
C GLN A 217 -29.95 -3.11 2.65
N MET A 218 -28.76 -2.50 2.55
CA MET A 218 -27.58 -2.86 3.31
C MET A 218 -27.04 -1.67 4.11
N LYS A 219 -26.41 -1.96 5.24
CA LYS A 219 -25.70 -0.98 6.06
C LYS A 219 -24.23 -1.36 6.15
N PHE A 220 -23.37 -0.51 5.62
CA PHE A 220 -21.91 -0.63 5.77
C PHE A 220 -21.53 -0.60 7.25
N LYS A 221 -20.64 -1.51 7.64
CA LYS A 221 -20.09 -1.59 9.00
C LYS A 221 -18.59 -1.48 9.01
N LYS A 222 -17.92 -2.00 7.98
CA LYS A 222 -16.46 -1.87 7.82
C LYS A 222 -16.12 -1.52 6.38
N ILE A 223 -15.14 -0.65 6.20
CA ILE A 223 -14.55 -0.33 4.90
C ILE A 223 -13.04 -0.33 5.09
N HIS A 224 -12.33 -1.09 4.27
CA HIS A 224 -10.88 -1.14 4.25
C HIS A 224 -10.38 -0.59 2.90
N LEU A 225 -9.46 0.36 2.96
CA LEU A 225 -8.80 0.96 1.80
C LEU A 225 -7.36 0.46 1.67
N PHE A 226 -6.92 0.30 0.43
CA PHE A 226 -5.52 0.10 0.08
C PHE A 226 -4.89 1.45 -0.28
N GLU A 227 -3.69 1.74 0.22
CA GLU A 227 -3.02 3.01 -0.05
C GLU A 227 -2.47 3.08 -1.48
N SER A 228 -1.96 1.95 -1.99
CA SER A 228 -1.48 1.84 -3.36
C SER A 228 -2.43 1.05 -4.24
N ARG A 229 -2.63 1.53 -5.47
CA ARG A 229 -3.32 0.81 -6.55
C ARG A 229 -2.63 -0.51 -6.93
N LYS A 230 -1.40 -0.74 -6.45
CA LYS A 230 -0.65 -1.98 -6.68
C LYS A 230 -0.78 -3.01 -5.55
N GLU A 231 -1.26 -2.65 -4.36
CA GLU A 231 -1.16 -3.54 -3.18
C GLU A 231 -2.13 -4.74 -3.22
N ALA A 232 -3.34 -4.58 -3.75
CA ALA A 232 -4.32 -5.68 -3.74
C ALA A 232 -4.07 -6.72 -4.84
N PHE A 233 -3.47 -6.33 -5.97
CA PHE A 233 -3.25 -7.16 -7.15
C PHE A 233 -1.96 -6.77 -7.90
N CYS A 234 -0.84 -6.70 -7.17
CA CYS A 234 0.48 -6.29 -7.67
C CYS A 234 0.93 -7.06 -8.92
N GLU A 235 0.52 -8.33 -9.03
CA GLU A 235 0.87 -9.24 -10.13
C GLU A 235 0.11 -8.99 -11.44
N ASN A 236 -0.93 -8.15 -11.47
CA ASN A 236 -1.86 -8.07 -12.61
C ASN A 236 -1.87 -6.73 -13.39
N ASP A 237 -0.96 -5.79 -13.10
CA ASP A 237 -0.87 -4.46 -13.76
C ASP A 237 -2.21 -3.67 -13.81
N VAL A 238 -3.15 -3.99 -12.93
CA VAL A 238 -4.46 -3.33 -12.88
C VAL A 238 -4.40 -2.12 -11.96
N LEU A 239 -4.31 -0.94 -12.56
CA LEU A 239 -4.39 0.35 -11.86
C LEU A 239 -5.86 0.66 -11.51
N GLN A 240 -6.42 -0.01 -10.50
CA GLN A 240 -7.73 0.31 -9.93
C GLN A 240 -7.62 0.45 -8.41
N GLU A 241 -8.25 1.48 -7.85
CA GLU A 241 -8.38 1.64 -6.41
C GLU A 241 -9.50 0.72 -5.93
N ASN A 242 -9.15 -0.37 -5.26
CA ASN A 242 -10.11 -1.30 -4.67
C ASN A 242 -10.37 -0.93 -3.21
N ILE A 243 -11.53 -1.34 -2.72
CA ILE A 243 -11.87 -1.34 -1.30
C ILE A 243 -12.40 -2.71 -0.93
N ILE A 244 -12.15 -3.14 0.30
CA ILE A 244 -12.94 -4.21 0.91
C ILE A 244 -14.04 -3.53 1.71
N PHE A 245 -15.28 -3.96 1.56
CA PHE A 245 -16.36 -3.51 2.43
C PHE A 245 -17.06 -4.69 3.08
N HIS A 246 -17.61 -4.43 4.26
CA HIS A 246 -18.54 -5.30 4.95
C HIS A 246 -19.83 -4.56 5.22
N ALA A 247 -20.94 -5.21 4.88
CA ALA A 247 -22.27 -4.66 5.08
C ALA A 247 -23.25 -5.72 5.57
N ILE A 248 -24.26 -5.29 6.31
CA ILE A 248 -25.28 -6.16 6.91
C ILE A 248 -26.65 -5.76 6.37
N GLN A 249 -27.50 -6.74 6.06
CA GLN A 249 -28.88 -6.51 5.66
C GLN A 249 -29.69 -6.01 6.88
N LYS A 250 -29.91 -4.69 6.97
CA LYS A 250 -30.64 -4.02 8.05
C LYS A 250 -31.42 -2.81 7.52
N LYS A 251 -32.62 -2.58 8.07
CA LYS A 251 -33.51 -1.47 7.68
C LYS A 251 -33.03 -0.10 8.18
N SER A 252 -32.46 -0.03 9.39
CA SER A 252 -31.95 1.22 9.97
C SER A 252 -30.71 0.96 10.82
N ASP A 253 -29.85 1.98 10.89
CA ASP A 253 -28.64 1.97 11.70
C ASP A 253 -28.26 3.40 12.04
N THR A 254 -27.96 3.66 13.31
CA THR A 254 -27.46 4.95 13.84
C THR A 254 -26.06 4.79 14.43
N GLY A 255 -25.35 3.71 14.06
CA GLY A 255 -24.05 3.37 14.64
C GLY A 255 -22.84 3.94 13.89
N LEU A 256 -21.67 3.47 14.30
CA LEU A 256 -20.37 3.81 13.70
C LEU A 256 -20.02 2.83 12.57
N ILE A 257 -19.29 3.33 11.58
CA ILE A 257 -18.59 2.56 10.54
C ILE A 257 -17.10 2.53 10.90
N GLU A 258 -16.50 1.34 10.89
CA GLU A 258 -15.06 1.16 10.98
C GLU A 258 -14.44 1.42 9.60
N ILE A 259 -13.55 2.40 9.50
CA ILE A 259 -12.75 2.69 8.31
C ILE A 259 -11.32 2.30 8.65
N SER A 260 -10.70 1.46 7.82
CA SER A 260 -9.31 1.06 8.00
C SER A 260 -8.50 1.22 6.73
N SER A 261 -7.19 1.38 6.89
CA SER A 261 -6.23 1.38 5.78
C SER A 261 -4.91 0.80 6.25
N ASN A 262 -4.19 0.15 5.34
CA ASN A 262 -2.82 -0.28 5.61
C ASN A 262 -1.86 0.79 5.09
N THR A 263 -0.91 1.20 5.93
CA THR A 263 0.17 2.09 5.51
C THR A 263 1.43 1.29 5.20
N GLY A 264 1.85 1.26 3.94
CA GLY A 264 3.13 0.67 3.51
C GLY A 264 3.04 -0.54 2.55
N ASN A 265 4.21 -0.98 2.07
CA ASN A 265 4.36 -2.13 1.17
C ASN A 265 3.86 -3.42 1.85
N GLU A 266 3.67 -4.52 1.08
CA GLU A 266 3.13 -5.84 1.50
C GLU A 266 3.66 -6.47 2.81
N ARG A 267 4.72 -5.92 3.42
CA ARG A 267 5.33 -6.36 4.69
C ARG A 267 4.99 -5.46 5.89
N ASP A 268 4.25 -4.37 5.66
CA ASP A 268 3.93 -3.38 6.68
C ASP A 268 2.54 -3.68 7.27
N GLU A 269 2.53 -4.16 8.51
CA GLU A 269 1.30 -4.56 9.22
C GLU A 269 0.61 -3.39 9.95
N SER A 270 1.04 -2.13 9.74
CA SER A 270 0.41 -0.99 10.39
C SER A 270 -0.97 -0.72 9.82
N LEU A 271 -1.98 -1.13 10.59
CA LEU A 271 -3.39 -0.87 10.33
C LEU A 271 -3.80 0.44 10.99
N GLU A 272 -4.08 1.45 10.16
CA GLU A 272 -4.84 2.63 10.58
C GLU A 272 -6.31 2.24 10.70
N THR A 273 -6.95 2.66 11.79
CA THR A 273 -8.36 2.37 12.07
C THR A 273 -9.03 3.60 12.64
N ARG A 274 -10.18 3.95 12.08
CA ARG A 274 -11.03 5.05 12.53
C ARG A 274 -12.47 4.56 12.63
N PHE A 275 -13.20 5.08 13.62
CA PHE A 275 -14.64 4.94 13.66
C PHE A 275 -15.29 6.27 13.29
N ALA A 276 -16.21 6.25 12.32
CA ALA A 276 -16.91 7.41 11.82
C ALA A 276 -18.43 7.22 11.95
N ASP A 277 -19.17 8.29 12.25
CA ASP A 277 -20.63 8.24 12.25
C ASP A 277 -21.15 7.86 10.87
N TYR A 278 -22.15 6.97 10.80
CA TYR A 278 -22.69 6.49 9.54
C TYR A 278 -23.12 7.65 8.61
N SER A 279 -23.72 8.71 9.17
CA SER A 279 -24.18 9.90 8.44
C SER A 279 -23.05 10.72 7.82
N SER A 280 -21.83 10.66 8.37
CA SER A 280 -20.66 11.33 7.82
C SER A 280 -20.17 10.66 6.53
N VAL A 281 -20.34 9.34 6.44
CA VAL A 281 -19.95 8.49 5.31
C VAL A 281 -21.06 8.39 4.26
N VAL A 282 -22.31 8.23 4.70
CA VAL A 282 -23.50 8.10 3.85
C VAL A 282 -24.52 9.14 4.26
N ASN A 283 -24.70 10.16 3.42
CA ASN A 283 -25.74 11.17 3.63
C ASN A 283 -27.02 10.77 2.87
N THR A 284 -28.09 10.46 3.59
CA THR A 284 -29.38 10.06 2.98
C THR A 284 -30.08 11.20 2.24
N ASN A 285 -29.71 12.45 2.50
CA ASN A 285 -30.24 13.63 1.80
C ASN A 285 -29.45 13.98 0.53
N ASP A 286 -28.34 13.27 0.26
CA ASP A 286 -27.63 13.42 -1.00
C ASP A 286 -28.41 12.72 -2.11
N SER A 287 -28.94 13.51 -3.05
CA SER A 287 -29.64 13.04 -4.26
C SER A 287 -28.88 12.00 -5.10
N GLU A 288 -27.56 11.92 -4.90
CA GLU A 288 -26.62 11.10 -5.65
C GLU A 288 -26.06 9.95 -4.84
N MET A 289 -26.39 9.94 -3.55
CA MET A 289 -26.09 8.88 -2.61
C MET A 289 -24.59 8.56 -2.56
N PHE A 290 -23.72 9.55 -2.65
CA PHE A 290 -22.28 9.34 -2.61
C PHE A 290 -21.84 8.74 -1.27
N ILE A 291 -20.82 7.90 -1.33
CA ILE A 291 -20.21 7.27 -0.16
C ILE A 291 -18.86 7.95 0.07
N HIS A 292 -18.79 8.75 1.13
CA HIS A 292 -17.63 9.55 1.49
C HIS A 292 -16.74 8.78 2.47
N ILE A 293 -15.65 8.20 1.97
CA ILE A 293 -14.72 7.43 2.79
C ILE A 293 -13.52 8.31 3.12
N VAL A 294 -13.45 8.80 4.35
CA VAL A 294 -12.36 9.65 4.86
C VAL A 294 -11.56 8.86 5.90
N THR A 295 -10.25 8.69 5.67
CA THR A 295 -9.38 7.88 6.54
C THR A 295 -8.78 8.68 7.71
N ASN A 296 -8.70 10.01 7.59
CA ASN A 296 -8.17 10.90 8.62
C ASN A 296 -9.31 11.71 9.28
N SER A 297 -9.35 11.79 10.62
CA SER A 297 -10.38 12.58 11.31
C SER A 297 -10.25 14.09 11.13
N LEU A 298 -9.04 14.63 10.94
CA LEU A 298 -8.85 16.07 10.67
C LEU A 298 -9.43 16.46 9.32
N GLU A 299 -9.44 15.53 8.37
CA GLU A 299 -9.92 15.76 7.02
C GLU A 299 -11.44 15.99 6.94
N ASP A 300 -12.22 15.57 7.94
CA ASP A 300 -13.65 15.88 8.02
C ASP A 300 -13.93 17.38 8.00
N PHE A 301 -13.06 18.17 8.62
CA PHE A 301 -13.20 19.63 8.67
C PHE A 301 -13.06 20.28 7.30
N LEU A 302 -12.38 19.63 6.34
CA LEU A 302 -12.31 20.12 4.96
C LEU A 302 -13.67 20.02 4.28
N LYS A 303 -14.40 18.92 4.49
CA LYS A 303 -15.76 18.76 3.97
C LYS A 303 -16.70 19.79 4.58
N ILE A 304 -16.68 19.93 5.92
CA ILE A 304 -17.50 20.92 6.64
C ILE A 304 -17.19 22.34 6.14
N GLN A 305 -15.92 22.69 5.98
CA GLN A 305 -15.49 23.97 5.43
C GLN A 305 -16.05 24.20 4.04
N MET A 306 -15.93 23.22 3.15
CA MET A 306 -16.43 23.35 1.79
C MET A 306 -17.94 23.51 1.76
N GLU A 307 -18.69 22.79 2.59
CA GLU A 307 -20.15 22.91 2.69
C GLU A 307 -20.62 24.29 3.20
N LYS A 308 -19.78 25.01 3.96
CA LYS A 308 -20.07 26.39 4.44
C LYS A 308 -19.98 27.45 3.35
N PHE A 309 -19.30 27.17 2.23
CA PHE A 309 -19.26 28.13 1.13
C PHE A 309 -20.66 28.33 0.54
N PRO A 310 -21.08 29.59 0.31
CA PRO A 310 -22.49 29.87 0.02
C PRO A 310 -22.87 29.45 -1.39
N SER A 311 -21.94 29.49 -2.35
CA SER A 311 -22.29 29.52 -3.76
C SER A 311 -22.29 28.17 -4.46
N ARG A 312 -23.25 27.95 -5.37
CA ARG A 312 -23.15 26.98 -6.48
C ARG A 312 -22.67 27.69 -7.74
N LEU A 313 -22.26 26.94 -8.76
CA LEU A 313 -21.85 27.54 -10.03
C LEU A 313 -22.94 28.42 -10.66
N GLU A 314 -24.21 28.00 -10.55
CA GLU A 314 -25.37 28.75 -11.02
C GLU A 314 -25.45 30.15 -10.39
N GLU A 315 -25.18 30.25 -9.09
CA GLU A 315 -25.18 31.50 -8.32
C GLU A 315 -23.98 32.40 -8.68
N LEU A 316 -22.88 31.81 -9.18
CA LEU A 316 -21.77 32.55 -9.78
C LEU A 316 -22.08 33.04 -11.21
N GLY A 317 -23.17 32.56 -11.83
CA GLY A 317 -23.47 32.75 -13.25
C GLY A 317 -22.58 31.90 -14.17
N LEU A 318 -22.09 30.77 -13.66
CA LEU A 318 -21.16 29.87 -14.33
C LEU A 318 -21.75 28.47 -14.51
N GLU A 319 -21.22 27.76 -15.49
CA GLU A 319 -21.43 26.35 -15.78
C GLU A 319 -20.08 25.71 -16.09
N ILE A 320 -20.00 24.38 -16.05
CA ILE A 320 -18.81 23.63 -16.43
C ILE A 320 -19.17 22.50 -17.39
N SER A 321 -18.37 22.42 -18.45
CA SER A 321 -18.49 21.45 -19.53
C SER A 321 -17.15 20.76 -19.80
N THR A 322 -17.22 19.55 -20.35
CA THR A 322 -16.05 18.87 -20.92
C THR A 322 -15.78 19.43 -22.31
N GLY A 323 -14.51 19.52 -22.69
CA GLY A 323 -14.10 20.00 -24.01
C GLY A 323 -14.89 19.31 -25.14
N PRO A 324 -15.53 20.07 -26.04
CA PRO A 324 -16.39 19.53 -27.09
C PRO A 324 -15.62 18.75 -28.17
N VAL A 325 -14.34 19.06 -28.38
CA VAL A 325 -13.54 18.43 -29.44
C VAL A 325 -13.05 17.06 -28.96
N VAL A 326 -13.54 15.99 -29.61
CA VAL A 326 -13.07 14.61 -29.40
C VAL A 326 -12.09 14.25 -30.52
N ASP A 327 -10.79 14.31 -30.23
CA ASP A 327 -9.72 14.31 -31.24
C ASP A 327 -9.78 13.11 -32.19
N PHE A 328 -9.97 11.90 -31.69
CA PHE A 328 -9.98 10.68 -32.48
C PHE A 328 -11.20 10.55 -33.40
N ARG A 329 -12.28 11.31 -33.14
CA ARG A 329 -13.47 11.38 -34.01
C ARG A 329 -13.32 12.41 -35.13
N LEU A 330 -12.41 13.37 -34.97
CA LEU A 330 -12.22 14.52 -35.86
C LEU A 330 -10.82 14.53 -36.49
N LYS A 331 -10.15 13.38 -36.62
CA LYS A 331 -8.76 13.26 -37.09
C LYS A 331 -8.47 14.00 -38.39
N SER A 332 -9.40 13.97 -39.36
CA SER A 332 -9.26 14.64 -40.66
C SER A 332 -9.24 16.17 -40.57
N ALA A 333 -9.75 16.74 -39.48
CA ALA A 333 -9.81 18.18 -39.27
C ALA A 333 -8.67 18.74 -38.40
N LEU A 334 -7.80 17.88 -37.85
CA LEU A 334 -6.70 18.29 -36.96
C LEU A 334 -5.47 18.75 -37.77
N ILE A 335 -4.86 19.86 -37.37
CA ILE A 335 -3.72 20.47 -38.05
C ILE A 335 -2.59 20.77 -37.06
N ASN A 336 -1.34 20.54 -37.48
CA ASN A 336 -0.14 20.71 -36.64
C ASN A 336 0.43 22.14 -36.63
N SER A 337 -0.18 23.07 -37.37
CA SER A 337 0.21 24.47 -37.45
C SER A 337 -1.02 25.34 -37.69
N LEU A 338 -0.98 26.58 -37.19
CA LEU A 338 -2.02 27.57 -37.50
C LEU A 338 -1.88 28.06 -38.94
N ASN A 339 -3.00 28.16 -39.64
CA ASN A 339 -3.16 28.74 -40.96
C ASN A 339 -4.51 29.50 -41.05
N PRO A 340 -4.78 30.27 -42.12
CA PRO A 340 -6.00 31.09 -42.25
C PRO A 340 -7.33 30.33 -42.16
N GLN A 341 -7.33 29.01 -42.42
CA GLN A 341 -8.52 28.14 -42.39
C GLN A 341 -8.65 27.35 -41.08
N SER A 342 -7.79 27.60 -40.11
CA SER A 342 -7.72 26.84 -38.87
C SER A 342 -7.80 27.76 -37.66
N VAL A 343 -8.24 27.21 -36.54
CA VAL A 343 -8.28 27.89 -35.26
C VAL A 343 -7.52 27.10 -34.20
N PRO A 344 -7.03 27.76 -33.13
CA PRO A 344 -6.36 27.09 -32.02
C PRO A 344 -7.14 25.91 -31.47
N LEU A 345 -6.45 24.83 -31.12
CA LEU A 345 -6.99 23.69 -30.38
C LEU A 345 -6.18 23.49 -29.10
N LEU A 346 -6.84 23.64 -27.95
CA LEU A 346 -6.20 23.55 -26.65
C LEU A 346 -6.26 22.12 -26.10
N TYR A 347 -5.09 21.63 -25.67
CA TYR A 347 -4.90 20.33 -25.04
C TYR A 347 -4.42 20.49 -23.58
N PRO A 348 -4.43 19.42 -22.76
CA PRO A 348 -3.86 19.47 -21.41
C PRO A 348 -2.42 19.97 -21.32
N GLU A 349 -1.61 19.85 -22.39
CA GLU A 349 -0.24 20.38 -22.47
C GLU A 349 -0.17 21.91 -22.51
N SER A 350 -1.26 22.58 -22.92
CA SER A 350 -1.39 24.04 -22.94
C SER A 350 -1.56 24.64 -21.55
N LEU A 351 -1.95 23.84 -20.54
CA LEU A 351 -2.12 24.32 -19.16
C LEU A 351 -0.74 24.42 -18.48
N LYS A 352 -0.38 25.64 -18.07
CA LYS A 352 0.77 25.94 -17.19
C LYS A 352 0.26 26.49 -15.86
N LEU A 353 1.16 26.68 -14.88
CA LEU A 353 0.83 27.23 -13.57
C LEU A 353 0.00 28.52 -13.69
N GLY A 354 -1.29 28.43 -13.36
CA GLY A 354 -2.24 29.54 -13.36
C GLY A 354 -2.74 30.03 -14.72
N LYS A 355 -2.09 29.68 -15.85
CA LYS A 355 -2.43 30.23 -17.18
C LYS A 355 -2.30 29.25 -18.33
N VAL A 356 -3.07 29.50 -19.39
CA VAL A 356 -2.94 28.79 -20.66
C VAL A 356 -1.79 29.40 -21.45
N SER A 357 -0.86 28.55 -21.89
CA SER A 357 0.23 28.90 -22.80
C SER A 357 -0.04 28.29 -24.17
N PHE A 358 -0.18 29.14 -25.17
CA PHE A 358 -0.44 28.75 -26.55
C PHE A 358 0.28 29.71 -27.52
N PRO A 359 0.91 29.20 -28.61
CA PRO A 359 1.08 27.78 -28.92
C PRO A 359 2.08 27.09 -27.98
N PRO A 360 1.98 25.76 -27.78
CA PRO A 360 2.97 24.99 -27.03
C PRO A 360 4.34 24.99 -27.75
N VAL A 361 5.44 25.02 -26.97
CA VAL A 361 6.82 25.11 -27.52
C VAL A 361 7.24 23.85 -28.30
N LYS A 362 6.82 22.66 -27.83
CA LYS A 362 7.09 21.36 -28.48
C LYS A 362 5.83 20.49 -28.44
N PRO A 363 4.84 20.74 -29.31
CA PRO A 363 3.58 20.01 -29.28
C PRO A 363 3.79 18.54 -29.59
N ARG A 364 3.13 17.67 -28.82
CA ARG A 364 3.05 16.23 -29.14
C ARG A 364 1.78 15.88 -29.93
N LYS A 365 0.82 16.80 -29.94
CA LYS A 365 -0.49 16.69 -30.58
C LYS A 365 -0.65 17.82 -31.59
N SER A 366 -1.66 17.69 -32.45
CA SER A 366 -2.07 18.81 -33.32
C SER A 366 -2.44 20.03 -32.47
N ILE A 367 -2.19 21.23 -32.98
CA ILE A 367 -2.38 22.48 -32.22
C ILE A 367 -3.52 23.35 -32.79
N ALA A 368 -4.14 22.90 -33.88
CA ALA A 368 -5.22 23.60 -34.54
C ALA A 368 -6.27 22.63 -35.08
N ILE A 369 -7.47 23.13 -35.33
CA ILE A 369 -8.58 22.44 -35.99
C ILE A 369 -9.11 23.30 -37.14
N LEU A 370 -9.47 22.69 -38.26
CA LEU A 370 -10.12 23.39 -39.38
C LEU A 370 -11.37 24.12 -38.92
N HIS A 371 -11.60 25.32 -39.43
CA HIS A 371 -12.81 26.10 -39.20
C HIS A 371 -13.72 26.01 -40.44
N ASN A 372 -14.72 25.11 -40.38
CA ASN A 372 -15.68 24.88 -41.44
C ASN A 372 -17.07 24.51 -40.86
N ASN A 373 -18.04 24.24 -41.74
CA ASN A 373 -19.41 23.91 -41.32
C ASN A 373 -19.51 22.61 -40.49
N GLU A 374 -18.57 21.67 -40.66
CA GLU A 374 -18.57 20.40 -39.91
C GLU A 374 -18.03 20.57 -38.49
N THR A 375 -17.02 21.42 -38.32
CA THR A 375 -16.31 21.62 -37.05
C THR A 375 -16.89 22.73 -36.19
N SER A 376 -17.58 23.71 -36.79
CA SER A 376 -18.09 24.92 -36.11
C SER A 376 -18.89 24.64 -34.83
N LYS A 377 -19.71 23.58 -34.82
CA LYS A 377 -20.52 23.15 -33.66
C LYS A 377 -19.69 22.69 -32.45
N TRP A 378 -18.40 22.39 -32.63
CA TRP A 378 -17.48 21.99 -31.57
C TRP A 378 -16.54 23.12 -31.13
N LEU A 379 -16.67 24.32 -31.72
CA LEU A 379 -15.82 25.46 -31.41
C LEU A 379 -16.47 26.35 -30.35
N THR A 380 -15.63 26.98 -29.55
CA THR A 380 -16.01 27.89 -28.46
C THR A 380 -15.61 29.32 -28.81
N GLN A 381 -16.43 30.30 -28.46
CA GLN A 381 -16.14 31.72 -28.69
C GLN A 381 -14.92 32.16 -27.88
N SER A 382 -14.13 33.10 -28.42
CA SER A 382 -13.03 33.69 -27.66
C SER A 382 -13.53 34.49 -26.46
N GLY A 383 -12.82 34.37 -25.34
CA GLY A 383 -13.24 34.95 -24.07
C GLY A 383 -12.37 34.48 -22.91
N TRP A 384 -12.72 34.92 -21.70
CA TRP A 384 -12.06 34.46 -20.48
C TRP A 384 -12.70 33.17 -19.99
N TYR A 385 -11.90 32.12 -19.83
CA TYR A 385 -12.35 30.82 -19.32
C TYR A 385 -11.40 30.32 -18.22
N VAL A 386 -11.87 29.39 -17.40
CA VAL A 386 -10.99 28.60 -16.53
C VAL A 386 -10.99 27.17 -17.04
N LEU A 387 -9.82 26.66 -17.42
CA LEU A 387 -9.63 25.29 -17.90
C LEU A 387 -9.08 24.43 -16.77
N THR A 388 -9.55 23.18 -16.66
CA THR A 388 -8.98 22.18 -15.76
C THR A 388 -8.65 20.90 -16.50
N LYS A 389 -7.58 20.21 -16.09
CA LYS A 389 -7.28 18.87 -16.62
C LYS A 389 -8.37 17.88 -16.20
N ARG A 390 -8.86 17.07 -17.13
CA ARG A 390 -9.84 16.02 -16.84
C ARG A 390 -9.19 14.75 -16.30
N PHE A 391 -7.90 14.53 -16.55
CA PHE A 391 -7.19 13.35 -16.09
C PHE A 391 -6.05 13.79 -15.19
N SER A 392 -6.02 13.24 -13.98
CA SER A 392 -4.91 13.38 -13.06
C SER A 392 -4.89 12.18 -12.11
N SER A 393 -3.70 11.67 -11.80
CA SER A 393 -3.53 10.57 -10.86
C SER A 393 -3.57 11.07 -9.41
N LYS A 394 -3.82 10.18 -8.44
CA LYS A 394 -3.83 10.57 -7.00
C LYS A 394 -2.41 10.88 -6.52
N GLU A 395 -1.42 10.28 -7.18
CA GLU A 395 0.01 10.41 -6.91
C GLU A 395 0.59 11.70 -7.49
N GLU A 396 -0.15 12.42 -8.35
CA GLU A 396 0.27 13.75 -8.79
C GLU A 396 0.28 14.73 -7.62
N LYS A 397 1.24 15.66 -7.64
CA LYS A 397 1.38 16.72 -6.63
C LYS A 397 0.08 17.50 -6.42
N ARG A 398 -0.71 17.69 -7.47
CA ARG A 398 -2.06 18.26 -7.40
C ARG A 398 -3.03 17.41 -8.19
N ARG A 399 -4.18 17.17 -7.58
CA ARG A 399 -5.30 16.47 -8.19
C ARG A 399 -6.05 17.38 -9.15
N VAL A 400 -6.20 18.66 -8.81
CA VAL A 400 -6.83 19.67 -9.66
C VAL A 400 -5.78 20.69 -10.10
N VAL A 401 -5.71 20.89 -11.42
CA VAL A 401 -4.85 21.92 -12.02
C VAL A 401 -5.74 22.81 -12.87
N ALA A 402 -5.92 24.05 -12.42
CA ALA A 402 -6.72 25.06 -13.11
C ALA A 402 -5.82 26.12 -13.77
N ALA A 403 -6.25 26.62 -14.92
CA ALA A 403 -5.55 27.67 -15.65
C ALA A 403 -6.54 28.67 -16.25
N VAL A 404 -6.19 29.95 -16.19
CA VAL A 404 -6.95 31.00 -16.86
C VAL A 404 -6.61 31.00 -18.35
N CYS A 405 -7.64 30.87 -19.18
CA CYS A 405 -7.56 31.10 -20.62
C CYS A 405 -7.95 32.55 -20.91
N HIS A 406 -7.04 33.32 -21.47
CA HIS A 406 -7.30 34.64 -21.98
C HIS A 406 -8.00 34.55 -23.35
N PRO A 407 -8.71 35.61 -23.79
CA PRO A 407 -9.18 35.71 -25.17
C PRO A 407 -8.01 35.50 -26.13
N LEU A 408 -8.17 34.56 -27.06
CA LEU A 408 -7.19 34.29 -28.11
C LEU A 408 -7.40 35.28 -29.28
N ASN A 409 -6.35 35.48 -30.08
CA ASN A 409 -6.37 36.30 -31.30
C ASN A 409 -7.14 35.65 -32.48
N THR A 410 -8.21 34.92 -32.17
CA THR A 410 -9.15 34.30 -33.12
C THR A 410 -10.57 34.41 -32.55
N PRO A 411 -11.63 34.50 -33.37
CA PRO A 411 -12.99 34.66 -32.87
C PRO A 411 -13.51 33.40 -32.16
N VAL A 412 -13.00 32.23 -32.55
CA VAL A 412 -13.33 30.93 -31.97
C VAL A 412 -12.08 30.07 -31.82
N PHE A 413 -12.17 29.04 -30.98
CA PHE A 413 -11.12 28.04 -30.76
C PHE A 413 -11.72 26.71 -30.30
N GLY A 414 -10.96 25.62 -30.41
CA GLY A 414 -11.33 24.30 -29.92
C GLY A 414 -10.78 24.02 -28.51
N ILE A 415 -11.56 23.33 -27.69
CA ILE A 415 -11.14 22.78 -26.39
C ILE A 415 -11.30 21.26 -26.47
N GLU A 416 -10.22 20.54 -26.22
CA GLU A 416 -10.20 19.09 -26.33
C GLU A 416 -10.79 18.37 -25.09
N ASN A 417 -11.36 17.18 -25.27
CA ASN A 417 -12.19 16.48 -24.28
C ASN A 417 -11.45 15.89 -23.06
N HIS A 418 -10.13 16.01 -22.99
CA HIS A 418 -9.31 15.79 -21.80
C HIS A 418 -9.18 17.05 -20.94
N LEU A 419 -9.86 18.13 -21.29
CA LEU A 419 -10.06 19.33 -20.48
C LEU A 419 -11.52 19.47 -20.06
N ASN A 420 -11.75 20.07 -18.90
CA ASN A 420 -13.02 20.74 -18.59
C ASN A 420 -12.82 22.25 -18.65
N TYR A 421 -13.90 23.00 -18.86
CA TYR A 421 -13.86 24.45 -18.89
C TYR A 421 -15.09 25.06 -18.21
N TYR A 422 -14.84 26.07 -17.37
CA TYR A 422 -15.88 26.90 -16.77
C TYR A 422 -16.24 28.02 -17.72
N HIS A 423 -17.54 28.28 -17.90
CA HIS A 423 -18.08 29.25 -18.84
C HIS A 423 -19.38 29.88 -18.32
N SER A 424 -19.79 31.02 -18.87
CA SER A 424 -21.10 31.60 -18.62
C SER A 424 -22.03 31.30 -19.81
N LYS A 425 -22.81 30.21 -19.72
CA LYS A 425 -23.72 29.75 -20.78
C LYS A 425 -23.06 29.69 -22.18
N GLY A 426 -21.91 29.02 -22.27
CA GLY A 426 -21.08 28.90 -23.48
C GLY A 426 -20.15 30.09 -23.77
N LYS A 427 -20.32 31.23 -23.10
CA LYS A 427 -19.51 32.44 -23.30
C LYS A 427 -18.41 32.58 -22.25
N GLY A 428 -17.46 33.48 -22.51
CA GLY A 428 -16.44 33.86 -21.53
C GLY A 428 -17.03 34.56 -20.31
N MET A 429 -16.26 34.63 -19.23
CA MET A 429 -16.63 35.26 -17.96
C MET A 429 -15.85 36.55 -17.69
N ASN A 430 -16.06 37.18 -16.53
CA ASN A 430 -15.24 38.30 -16.08
C ASN A 430 -13.79 37.84 -15.80
N ALA A 431 -12.80 38.65 -16.19
CA ALA A 431 -11.37 38.30 -16.06
C ALA A 431 -10.94 38.04 -14.61
N ASN A 432 -11.39 38.88 -13.66
CA ASN A 432 -11.06 38.73 -12.25
C ASN A 432 -11.81 37.54 -11.63
N LEU A 433 -13.05 37.29 -12.03
CA LEU A 433 -13.75 36.06 -11.64
C LEU A 433 -12.99 34.81 -12.11
N ALA A 434 -12.47 34.80 -13.35
CA ALA A 434 -11.68 33.68 -13.87
C ALA A 434 -10.38 33.48 -13.06
N ARG A 435 -9.65 34.57 -12.76
CA ARG A 435 -8.43 34.53 -11.94
C ARG A 435 -8.69 34.02 -10.53
N GLY A 436 -9.71 34.54 -9.85
CA GLY A 436 -10.06 34.11 -8.50
C GLY A 436 -10.55 32.67 -8.44
N LEU A 437 -11.37 32.24 -9.40
CA LEU A 437 -11.80 30.85 -9.51
C LEU A 437 -10.61 29.92 -9.74
N ALA A 438 -9.69 30.27 -10.65
CA ALA A 438 -8.48 29.49 -10.88
C ALA A 438 -7.57 29.43 -9.63
N ALA A 439 -7.44 30.54 -8.89
CA ALA A 439 -6.70 30.58 -7.64
C ALA A 439 -7.32 29.66 -6.57
N PHE A 440 -8.64 29.72 -6.38
CA PHE A 440 -9.36 28.85 -5.46
C PHE A 440 -9.22 27.36 -5.82
N LEU A 441 -9.41 27.01 -7.09
CA LEU A 441 -9.28 25.63 -7.58
C LEU A 441 -7.86 25.06 -7.45
N ASN A 442 -6.84 25.93 -7.46
CA ASN A 442 -5.45 25.55 -7.25
C ASN A 442 -5.02 25.62 -5.77
N SER A 443 -5.89 26.01 -4.84
CA SER A 443 -5.57 26.03 -3.40
C SER A 443 -5.38 24.62 -2.84
N SER A 444 -4.59 24.49 -1.78
CA SER A 444 -4.45 23.22 -1.07
C SER A 444 -5.75 22.81 -0.37
N LEU A 445 -6.57 23.77 0.10
CA LEU A 445 -7.91 23.49 0.62
C LEU A 445 -8.76 22.69 -0.38
N PHE A 446 -8.87 23.20 -1.62
CA PHE A 446 -9.65 22.55 -2.65
C PHE A 446 -9.05 21.20 -3.06
N ASP A 447 -7.71 21.13 -3.20
CA ASP A 447 -7.01 19.91 -3.60
C ASP A 447 -7.20 18.77 -2.58
N HIS A 448 -6.99 19.04 -1.28
CA HIS A 448 -7.18 18.06 -0.22
C HIS A 448 -8.64 17.61 -0.12
N TYR A 449 -9.60 18.54 -0.18
CA TYR A 449 -11.03 18.18 -0.20
C TYR A 449 -11.38 17.30 -1.41
N PHE A 450 -10.92 17.68 -2.62
CA PHE A 450 -11.25 16.94 -3.83
C PHE A 450 -10.68 15.51 -3.82
N ARG A 451 -9.53 15.28 -3.19
CA ARG A 451 -8.93 13.94 -3.01
C ARG A 451 -9.74 13.01 -2.14
N GLN A 452 -10.56 13.52 -1.21
CA GLN A 452 -11.35 12.69 -0.28
C GLN A 452 -12.39 11.82 -0.98
N PHE A 453 -13.00 12.33 -2.06
CA PHE A 453 -14.07 11.62 -2.76
C PHE A 453 -13.69 11.19 -4.18
N SER A 454 -12.63 11.75 -4.80
CA SER A 454 -12.20 11.40 -6.16
C SER A 454 -11.38 10.10 -6.23
N GLY A 455 -12.02 8.95 -6.02
CA GLY A 455 -11.40 7.61 -6.07
C GLY A 455 -11.06 7.08 -7.47
N HIS A 456 -10.98 7.95 -8.48
CA HIS A 456 -10.66 7.60 -9.87
C HIS A 456 -9.74 8.64 -10.51
N THR A 457 -9.09 8.31 -11.62
CA THR A 457 -8.14 9.20 -12.34
C THR A 457 -8.81 10.36 -13.09
N GLN A 458 -10.14 10.36 -13.21
CA GLN A 458 -10.87 11.42 -13.92
C GLN A 458 -11.32 12.54 -12.97
N ILE A 459 -11.41 13.77 -13.46
CA ILE A 459 -12.08 14.91 -12.80
C ILE A 459 -13.33 15.17 -13.60
N ASN A 460 -14.49 14.72 -13.12
CA ASN A 460 -15.73 14.87 -13.89
C ASN A 460 -16.29 16.27 -13.70
N ALA A 461 -16.80 16.86 -14.78
CA ALA A 461 -17.54 18.12 -14.70
C ALA A 461 -18.73 18.02 -13.74
N THR A 462 -19.37 16.85 -13.62
CA THR A 462 -20.47 16.61 -12.67
C THR A 462 -20.02 16.70 -11.21
N ASP A 463 -18.81 16.26 -10.89
CA ASP A 463 -18.24 16.39 -9.54
C ASP A 463 -18.05 17.87 -9.21
N LEU A 464 -17.38 18.60 -10.12
CA LEU A 464 -17.12 20.03 -9.98
C LEU A 464 -18.41 20.89 -9.92
N ARG A 465 -19.50 20.49 -10.58
CA ARG A 465 -20.79 21.20 -10.49
C ARG A 465 -21.41 21.20 -9.10
N ARG A 466 -21.15 20.16 -8.31
CA ARG A 466 -21.81 19.94 -7.01
C ARG A 466 -21.09 20.57 -5.84
N ILE A 467 -19.81 20.89 -6.03
CA ILE A 467 -19.01 21.53 -5.01
C ILE A 467 -19.57 22.92 -4.75
N ARG A 468 -19.47 23.35 -3.48
CA ARG A 468 -19.75 24.71 -3.06
C ARG A 468 -18.53 25.59 -3.27
N TYR A 469 -18.75 26.83 -3.67
CA TYR A 469 -17.74 27.81 -4.03
C TYR A 469 -17.89 29.07 -3.18
N PRO A 470 -16.81 29.82 -2.92
CA PRO A 470 -16.89 31.16 -2.37
C PRO A 470 -17.83 32.04 -3.19
N CYS A 471 -18.36 33.11 -2.58
CA CYS A 471 -19.27 33.97 -3.31
C CYS A 471 -18.58 34.69 -4.47
N LYS A 472 -19.37 35.15 -5.43
CA LYS A 472 -18.85 35.76 -6.65
C LYS A 472 -17.95 36.96 -6.38
N ASP A 473 -18.32 37.79 -5.40
CA ASP A 473 -17.57 38.99 -5.06
C ASP A 473 -16.22 38.65 -4.41
N ASP A 474 -16.17 37.65 -3.51
CA ASP A 474 -14.93 37.15 -2.93
C ASP A 474 -13.97 36.63 -4.01
N LEU A 475 -14.49 35.85 -4.97
CA LEU A 475 -13.68 35.36 -6.09
C LEU A 475 -13.18 36.51 -6.97
N ILE A 476 -13.99 37.53 -7.23
CA ILE A 476 -13.54 38.71 -8.00
C ILE A 476 -12.44 39.45 -7.24
N GLN A 477 -12.61 39.69 -5.93
CA GLN A 477 -11.61 40.37 -5.11
C GLN A 477 -10.29 39.58 -5.05
N LEU A 478 -10.38 38.27 -4.85
CA LEU A 478 -9.24 37.37 -4.92
C LEU A 478 -8.54 37.47 -6.28
N GLY A 479 -9.31 37.46 -7.37
CA GLY A 479 -8.78 37.62 -8.73
C GLY A 479 -8.09 38.95 -8.98
N CYS A 480 -8.58 40.04 -8.38
CA CYS A 480 -7.92 41.35 -8.42
C CYS A 480 -6.55 41.32 -7.73
N LYS A 481 -6.44 40.66 -6.56
CA LYS A 481 -5.17 40.51 -5.82
C LYS A 481 -4.19 39.59 -6.54
N VAL A 482 -4.69 38.54 -7.18
CA VAL A 482 -3.87 37.62 -7.96
C VAL A 482 -3.30 38.31 -9.20
N GLY A 483 -4.13 39.05 -9.94
CA GLY A 483 -3.72 39.71 -11.17
C GLY A 483 -3.11 38.72 -12.18
N ASP A 484 -1.94 39.08 -12.72
CA ASP A 484 -1.14 38.22 -13.61
C ASP A 484 0.13 37.67 -12.91
N LEU A 485 0.18 37.78 -11.57
CA LEU A 485 1.31 37.31 -10.77
C LEU A 485 1.35 35.77 -10.73
N ILE A 486 2.57 35.22 -10.66
CA ILE A 486 2.79 33.78 -10.47
C ILE A 486 3.14 33.55 -9.00
N PHE A 487 2.20 32.98 -8.26
CA PHE A 487 2.41 32.60 -6.86
C PHE A 487 3.03 31.21 -6.77
N ASN A 488 3.95 31.03 -5.83
CA ASN A 488 4.24 29.69 -5.33
C ASN A 488 3.06 29.20 -4.47
N GLN A 489 3.08 27.93 -4.09
CA GLN A 489 1.94 27.34 -3.42
C GLN A 489 1.63 27.98 -2.06
N ASP A 490 2.66 28.22 -1.25
CA ASP A 490 2.49 28.76 0.10
C ASP A 490 1.92 30.18 0.03
N GLN A 491 2.40 30.99 -0.91
CA GLN A 491 1.86 32.33 -1.13
C GLN A 491 0.39 32.30 -1.58
N LEU A 492 0.02 31.35 -2.46
CA LEU A 492 -1.36 31.18 -2.89
C LEU A 492 -2.27 30.77 -1.72
N ASP A 493 -1.84 29.80 -0.91
CA ASP A 493 -2.62 29.33 0.23
C ASP A 493 -2.76 30.40 1.32
N THR A 494 -1.72 31.19 1.58
CA THR A 494 -1.80 32.38 2.45
C THR A 494 -2.81 33.38 1.91
N LEU A 495 -2.74 33.71 0.62
CA LEU A 495 -3.69 34.64 0.00
C LEU A 495 -5.14 34.11 0.12
N ILE A 496 -5.35 32.81 -0.08
CA ILE A 496 -6.66 32.17 0.07
C ILE A 496 -7.17 32.28 1.51
N HIS A 497 -6.33 31.99 2.50
CA HIS A 497 -6.69 32.04 3.92
C HIS A 497 -6.99 33.46 4.41
N GLU A 498 -6.28 34.47 3.93
CA GLU A 498 -6.52 35.87 4.29
C GLU A 498 -7.79 36.47 3.66
N ASN A 499 -8.29 35.87 2.56
CA ASN A 499 -9.37 36.45 1.77
C ASN A 499 -10.68 35.65 1.82
N LEU A 500 -10.65 34.41 2.29
CA LEU A 500 -11.83 33.56 2.39
C LEU A 500 -12.08 33.16 3.86
N PRO A 501 -13.36 33.04 4.28
CA PRO A 501 -13.68 32.60 5.62
C PRO A 501 -13.42 31.09 5.77
N ILE A 502 -12.20 30.73 6.21
CA ILE A 502 -11.77 29.34 6.40
C ILE A 502 -11.64 29.03 7.90
N MET A 503 -12.25 27.92 8.33
CA MET A 503 -12.16 27.39 9.68
C MET A 503 -10.70 27.06 10.07
N SER A 504 -10.32 27.36 11.32
CA SER A 504 -8.99 27.03 11.83
C SER A 504 -8.72 25.53 11.81
N GLU A 505 -9.74 24.70 12.01
CA GLU A 505 -9.61 23.24 11.95
C GLU A 505 -9.30 22.75 10.52
N ALA A 506 -9.88 23.38 9.49
CA ALA A 506 -9.60 23.07 8.10
C ALA A 506 -8.17 23.49 7.71
N VAL A 507 -7.72 24.66 8.18
CA VAL A 507 -6.32 25.10 8.02
C VAL A 507 -5.37 24.12 8.71
N ASN A 508 -5.71 23.70 9.93
CA ASN A 508 -4.93 22.73 10.70
C ASN A 508 -4.81 21.38 9.97
N ALA A 509 -5.87 20.90 9.32
CA ALA A 509 -5.85 19.66 8.55
C ALA A 509 -4.93 19.74 7.31
N ILE A 510 -4.95 20.87 6.60
CA ILE A 510 -4.04 21.13 5.46
C ILE A 510 -2.60 21.18 5.97
N GLN A 511 -2.37 21.91 7.05
CA GLN A 511 -1.04 22.07 7.62
C GLN A 511 -0.49 20.73 8.15
N ALA A 512 -1.33 19.87 8.72
CA ALA A 512 -0.96 18.55 9.19
C ALA A 512 -0.45 17.68 8.04
N SER A 513 -1.16 17.69 6.91
CA SER A 513 -0.73 16.98 5.70
C SER A 513 0.62 17.50 5.19
N LYS A 514 0.79 18.83 5.16
CA LYS A 514 2.06 19.46 4.79
C LYS A 514 3.22 19.05 5.71
N ARG A 515 3.03 19.01 7.03
CA ARG A 515 4.06 18.57 7.99
C ARG A 515 4.47 17.12 7.79
N ILE A 516 3.52 16.23 7.46
CA ILE A 516 3.83 14.84 7.12
C ILE A 516 4.69 14.78 5.85
N GLU A 517 4.32 15.50 4.79
CA GLU A 517 5.11 15.56 3.54
C GLU A 517 6.53 16.08 3.77
N GLU A 518 6.67 17.15 4.56
CA GLU A 518 7.96 17.71 4.94
C GLU A 518 8.80 16.70 5.75
N ALA A 519 8.21 16.02 6.73
CA ALA A 519 8.90 15.00 7.51
C ALA A 519 9.35 13.81 6.64
N VAL A 520 8.55 13.37 5.66
CA VAL A 520 8.97 12.37 4.68
C VAL A 520 10.12 12.89 3.80
N ALA A 521 10.08 14.15 3.39
CA ALA A 521 11.15 14.78 2.60
C ALA A 521 12.47 14.85 3.41
N ILE A 522 12.40 15.26 4.68
CA ILE A 522 13.56 15.25 5.60
C ILE A 522 14.17 13.86 5.68
N LEU A 523 13.35 12.81 5.88
CA LEU A 523 13.81 11.43 5.96
C LEU A 523 14.49 10.99 4.65
N LYS A 524 14.01 11.45 3.50
CA LYS A 524 14.66 11.21 2.20
C LYS A 524 16.01 11.94 2.08
N ASP A 525 16.07 13.19 2.50
CA ASP A 525 17.25 14.04 2.37
C ASP A 525 18.43 13.59 3.25
N ILE A 526 18.14 12.95 4.39
CA ILE A 526 19.13 12.28 5.24
C ILE A 526 19.40 10.81 4.83
N ALA A 527 18.89 10.39 3.67
CA ALA A 527 19.06 9.04 3.13
C ALA A 527 18.56 7.93 4.06
N ALA A 528 17.43 8.16 4.77
CA ALA A 528 16.76 7.09 5.51
C ALA A 528 16.45 5.91 4.57
N PRO A 529 16.52 4.65 5.04
CA PRO A 529 16.18 3.52 4.20
C PRO A 529 14.75 3.64 3.65
N ARG A 530 14.51 3.07 2.46
CA ARG A 530 13.24 3.24 1.74
C ARG A 530 12.01 2.82 2.56
N GLU A 531 12.16 1.84 3.44
CA GLU A 531 11.10 1.38 4.35
C GLU A 531 10.74 2.39 5.46
N GLN A 532 11.57 3.39 5.70
CA GLN A 532 11.30 4.47 6.66
C GLN A 532 10.89 5.78 5.97
N GLN A 533 10.81 5.81 4.64
CA GLN A 533 10.31 6.96 3.88
C GLN A 533 8.78 6.89 3.71
N ASN A 534 8.08 6.64 4.81
CA ASN A 534 6.64 6.44 4.87
C ASN A 534 5.99 7.35 5.94
N GLU A 535 4.66 7.39 5.94
CA GLU A 535 3.90 8.25 6.84
C GLU A 535 4.10 7.88 8.32
N ARG A 536 4.13 6.59 8.68
CA ARG A 536 4.36 6.15 10.07
C ARG A 536 5.67 6.72 10.62
N SER A 537 6.76 6.60 9.87
CA SER A 537 8.06 7.13 10.27
C SER A 537 8.07 8.65 10.35
N ALA A 538 7.37 9.32 9.44
CA ALA A 538 7.19 10.78 9.47
C ALA A 538 6.44 11.24 10.73
N LEU A 539 5.35 10.56 11.09
CA LEU A 539 4.59 10.83 12.32
C LEU A 539 5.45 10.61 13.57
N CYS A 540 6.26 9.55 13.60
CA CYS A 540 7.22 9.33 14.69
C CYS A 540 8.22 10.48 14.83
N LEU A 541 8.79 10.95 13.71
CA LEU A 541 9.72 12.08 13.69
C LEU A 541 9.03 13.36 14.22
N LEU A 542 7.82 13.66 13.74
CA LEU A 542 7.03 14.82 14.17
C LEU A 542 6.72 14.78 15.66
N ALA A 543 6.33 13.62 16.21
CA ALA A 543 6.07 13.49 17.63
C ALA A 543 7.34 13.67 18.47
N LEU A 544 8.46 13.08 18.05
CA LEU A 544 9.75 13.21 18.73
C LEU A 544 10.33 14.63 18.62
N ALA A 545 9.94 15.40 17.61
CA ALA A 545 10.28 16.80 17.41
C ALA A 545 9.26 17.79 18.05
N ASP A 546 8.16 17.28 18.59
CA ASP A 546 6.97 18.02 19.04
C ASP A 546 6.41 19.04 18.02
N ILE A 547 6.50 18.71 16.72
CA ILE A 547 6.00 19.57 15.64
C ILE A 547 4.51 19.32 15.43
N LYS A 548 3.68 20.14 16.07
CA LYS A 548 2.24 20.20 15.76
C LYS A 548 2.04 20.87 14.39
N PRO A 549 0.87 20.71 13.73
CA PRO A 549 0.67 21.24 12.38
C PRO A 549 1.08 22.72 12.22
N GLN A 550 0.68 23.57 13.18
CA GLN A 550 0.98 24.99 13.23
C GLN A 550 2.41 25.34 13.69
N THR A 551 3.13 24.39 14.29
CA THR A 551 4.48 24.64 14.83
C THR A 551 5.48 24.70 13.66
N PRO A 552 6.28 25.77 13.52
CA PRO A 552 7.38 25.81 12.55
C PRO A 552 8.56 24.93 12.99
N TRP A 553 9.32 24.41 12.02
CA TRP A 553 10.43 23.49 12.28
C TRP A 553 11.52 24.08 13.18
N ASN A 554 11.79 25.38 13.10
CA ASN A 554 12.74 26.08 13.96
C ASN A 554 12.35 26.10 15.45
N GLN A 555 11.10 25.75 15.79
CA GLN A 555 10.61 25.58 17.16
C GLN A 555 10.56 24.11 17.58
N ALA A 556 11.15 23.19 16.81
CA ALA A 556 11.26 21.79 17.20
C ALA A 556 11.90 21.68 18.59
N THR A 557 11.39 20.75 19.39
CA THR A 557 11.96 20.36 20.69
C THR A 557 12.22 18.85 20.69
N ALA A 558 12.84 18.32 21.75
CA ALA A 558 13.11 16.90 21.86
C ALA A 558 12.49 16.32 23.14
N PRO A 559 11.16 16.18 23.25
CA PRO A 559 10.56 15.50 24.39
C PRO A 559 10.93 14.01 24.41
N ARG A 560 11.00 13.44 25.61
CA ARG A 560 11.08 11.97 25.77
C ARG A 560 9.68 11.39 25.56
N ARG A 561 9.55 10.38 24.71
CA ARG A 561 8.27 9.72 24.41
C ARG A 561 8.39 8.21 24.36
N ARG A 562 7.38 7.53 24.91
CA ARG A 562 7.12 6.10 24.70
C ARG A 562 6.34 5.90 23.41
N ILE A 563 6.37 4.69 22.84
CA ILE A 563 5.66 4.40 21.59
C ILE A 563 4.16 4.67 21.71
N THR A 564 3.53 4.24 22.81
CA THR A 564 2.10 4.50 23.05
C THR A 564 1.80 6.00 23.13
N GLU A 565 2.71 6.80 23.70
CA GLU A 565 2.54 8.25 23.77
C GLU A 565 2.67 8.89 22.39
N MET A 566 3.57 8.41 21.55
CA MET A 566 3.66 8.83 20.15
C MET A 566 2.38 8.48 19.38
N MET A 567 1.89 7.24 19.50
CA MET A 567 0.64 6.82 18.83
C MET A 567 -0.56 7.67 19.24
N ASN A 568 -0.71 7.97 20.54
CA ASN A 568 -1.74 8.88 21.03
C ASN A 568 -1.56 10.31 20.50
N TRP A 569 -0.30 10.76 20.37
CA TRP A 569 0.02 12.07 19.81
C TRP A 569 -0.34 12.16 18.32
N PHE A 570 -0.12 11.10 17.53
CA PHE A 570 -0.54 11.02 16.12
C PHE A 570 -2.06 11.19 16.02
N GLN A 571 -2.81 10.49 16.88
CA GLN A 571 -4.27 10.58 16.92
C GLN A 571 -4.72 12.00 17.29
N GLN A 572 -4.13 12.60 18.33
CA GLN A 572 -4.54 13.89 18.86
C GLN A 572 -4.25 15.05 17.89
N TYR A 573 -3.06 15.10 17.30
CA TYR A 573 -2.61 16.28 16.54
C TYR A 573 -2.66 16.09 15.02
N TYR A 574 -2.68 14.85 14.54
CA TYR A 574 -2.66 14.52 13.11
C TYR A 574 -3.89 13.71 12.67
N GLY A 575 -4.81 13.38 13.60
CA GLY A 575 -6.02 12.61 13.31
C GLY A 575 -5.78 11.16 12.91
N LYS A 576 -4.55 10.66 13.15
CA LYS A 576 -4.07 9.36 12.70
C LYS A 576 -4.11 8.33 13.83
N GLN A 577 -5.09 7.45 13.76
CA GLN A 577 -5.31 6.41 14.77
C GLN A 577 -4.82 5.05 14.25
N TYR A 578 -3.87 4.46 14.97
CA TYR A 578 -3.32 3.14 14.68
C TYR A 578 -3.86 2.08 15.65
N ALA A 579 -4.06 0.87 15.14
CA ALA A 579 -4.43 -0.27 15.98
C ALA A 579 -3.32 -0.61 17.01
N PRO A 580 -3.65 -1.13 18.21
CA PRO A 580 -2.67 -1.37 19.27
C PRO A 580 -1.48 -2.26 18.92
N ASN A 581 -1.65 -3.23 18.02
CA ASN A 581 -0.59 -4.11 17.53
C ASN A 581 0.48 -3.36 16.73
N THR A 582 0.15 -2.20 16.14
CA THR A 582 1.08 -1.33 15.41
C THR A 582 2.23 -0.82 16.28
N ARG A 583 2.09 -0.88 17.62
CA ARG A 583 3.18 -0.53 18.56
C ARG A 583 4.46 -1.29 18.25
N GLU A 584 4.33 -2.57 17.89
CA GLU A 584 5.48 -3.42 17.58
C GLU A 584 6.10 -3.09 16.22
N THR A 585 5.26 -2.72 15.25
CA THR A 585 5.67 -2.21 13.94
C THR A 585 6.47 -0.92 14.08
N VAL A 586 5.96 0.07 14.83
CA VAL A 586 6.69 1.33 15.12
C VAL A 586 8.03 1.04 15.78
N ARG A 587 8.08 0.10 16.72
CA ARG A 587 9.33 -0.28 17.40
C ARG A 587 10.35 -0.87 16.44
N ARG A 588 9.97 -1.94 15.72
CA ARG A 588 10.88 -2.77 14.92
C ARG A 588 11.22 -2.16 13.56
N GLN A 589 10.28 -1.43 12.96
CA GLN A 589 10.37 -0.93 11.60
C GLN A 589 10.54 0.60 11.52
N THR A 590 10.55 1.32 12.64
CA THR A 590 10.89 2.75 12.64
C THR A 590 11.95 3.06 13.69
N MET A 591 11.67 2.82 14.97
CA MET A 591 12.56 3.26 16.06
C MET A 591 13.93 2.59 16.02
N HIS A 592 14.01 1.29 15.74
CA HIS A 592 15.29 0.60 15.59
C HIS A 592 16.18 1.24 14.52
N GLN A 593 15.60 1.59 13.37
CA GLN A 593 16.33 2.21 12.27
C GLN A 593 16.70 3.66 12.61
N PHE A 594 15.82 4.42 13.28
CA PHE A 594 16.14 5.76 13.75
C PHE A 594 17.32 5.76 14.75
N ILE A 595 17.45 4.73 15.59
CA ILE A 595 18.62 4.56 16.48
C ILE A 595 19.87 4.27 15.66
N GLN A 596 19.80 3.36 14.68
CA GLN A 596 20.93 3.02 13.81
C GLN A 596 21.42 4.22 13.00
N MET A 597 20.50 5.11 12.62
CA MET A 597 20.80 6.38 11.95
C MET A 597 21.31 7.46 12.91
N GLY A 598 21.38 7.21 14.22
CA GLY A 598 21.74 8.24 15.20
C GLY A 598 20.74 9.39 15.32
N LEU A 599 19.52 9.21 14.81
CA LEU A 599 18.46 10.22 14.84
C LEU A 599 17.84 10.32 16.24
N VAL A 600 17.74 9.18 16.94
CA VAL A 600 17.13 9.07 18.26
C VAL A 600 18.03 8.29 19.21
N VAL A 601 17.91 8.61 20.50
CA VAL A 601 18.52 7.86 21.60
C VAL A 601 17.44 7.10 22.37
N GLU A 602 17.77 5.89 22.82
CA GLU A 602 16.90 5.06 23.64
C GLU A 602 17.18 5.26 25.13
N ASN A 603 16.12 5.31 25.93
CA ASN A 603 16.16 5.45 27.39
C ASN A 603 17.22 6.45 27.91
N PRO A 604 17.23 7.71 27.43
CA PRO A 604 18.20 8.71 27.90
C PRO A 604 18.07 8.99 29.40
N ASP A 605 16.96 8.60 30.02
CA ASP A 605 16.69 8.73 31.44
C ASP A 605 17.24 7.57 32.29
N GLN A 606 17.34 6.38 31.71
CA GLN A 606 17.82 5.18 32.39
C GLN A 606 18.42 4.21 31.35
N PRO A 607 19.72 4.35 31.01
CA PRO A 607 20.35 3.55 29.97
C PRO A 607 20.25 2.03 30.20
N ASP A 608 20.33 1.59 31.45
CA ASP A 608 20.29 0.17 31.83
C ASP A 608 18.85 -0.39 31.99
N ARG A 609 17.85 0.29 31.40
CA ARG A 609 16.45 -0.15 31.48
C ARG A 609 16.29 -1.55 30.83
N PRO A 610 15.56 -2.49 31.47
CA PRO A 610 15.28 -3.79 30.87
C PRO A 610 14.54 -3.68 29.53
N ILE A 611 14.91 -4.52 28.56
CA ILE A 611 14.37 -4.53 27.17
C ILE A 611 12.85 -4.70 27.11
N ASN A 612 12.26 -5.41 28.07
CA ASN A 612 10.83 -5.67 28.16
C ASN A 612 10.06 -4.60 28.98
N SER A 613 10.71 -3.51 29.39
CA SER A 613 10.10 -2.50 30.25
C SER A 613 8.98 -1.72 29.53
N PRO A 614 7.79 -1.56 30.14
CA PRO A 614 6.71 -0.72 29.60
C PRO A 614 7.03 0.78 29.65
N LYS A 615 8.15 1.15 30.26
CA LYS A 615 8.65 2.53 30.36
C LYS A 615 9.72 2.85 29.30
N TRP A 616 9.97 1.95 28.36
CA TRP A 616 10.92 2.17 27.27
C TRP A 616 10.56 3.42 26.46
N CYS A 617 11.50 4.35 26.35
CA CYS A 617 11.27 5.66 25.72
C CYS A 617 12.40 6.05 24.77
N TYR A 618 12.10 7.02 23.91
CA TYR A 618 12.98 7.56 22.88
C TYR A 618 13.00 9.09 22.94
N GLN A 619 14.09 9.69 22.49
CA GLN A 619 14.25 11.14 22.38
C GLN A 619 15.11 11.46 21.15
N LEU A 620 14.89 12.60 20.50
CA LEU A 620 15.82 13.05 19.45
C LEU A 620 17.23 13.28 20.01
N GLN A 621 18.21 12.91 19.20
CA GLN A 621 19.60 13.25 19.45
C GLN A 621 19.83 14.75 19.18
N GLN A 622 20.79 15.39 19.86
CA GLN A 622 20.94 16.85 19.82
C GLN A 622 21.26 17.41 18.42
N GLN A 623 22.16 16.78 17.67
CA GLN A 623 22.48 17.16 16.29
C GLN A 623 21.32 16.87 15.34
N ALA A 624 20.55 15.81 15.58
CA ALA A 624 19.30 15.58 14.87
C ALA A 624 18.28 16.71 15.12
N LEU A 625 18.13 17.18 16.36
CA LEU A 625 17.25 18.32 16.69
C LEU A 625 17.69 19.60 15.95
N LEU A 626 18.98 19.92 15.97
CA LEU A 626 19.53 21.09 15.27
C LEU A 626 19.30 21.01 13.76
N LEU A 627 19.48 19.81 13.18
CA LEU A 627 19.14 19.56 11.78
C LEU A 627 17.68 19.90 11.51
N LEU A 628 16.74 19.34 12.27
CA LEU A 628 15.32 19.61 12.09
C LEU A 628 14.98 21.09 12.24
N GLN A 629 15.58 21.80 13.20
CA GLN A 629 15.37 23.23 13.40
C GLN A 629 15.81 24.10 12.21
N SER A 630 16.75 23.61 11.41
CA SER A 630 17.25 24.31 10.21
C SER A 630 16.45 24.02 8.93
N TYR A 631 15.45 23.14 8.97
CA TYR A 631 14.70 22.74 7.76
C TYR A 631 13.99 23.93 7.11
N GLY A 632 14.25 24.12 5.82
CA GLY A 632 13.75 25.25 5.02
C GLY A 632 14.57 26.54 5.14
N CYS A 633 15.65 26.55 5.92
CA CYS A 633 16.58 27.68 6.01
C CYS A 633 17.82 27.46 5.14
N GLU A 634 18.57 28.54 4.85
CA GLU A 634 19.82 28.46 4.07
C GLU A 634 20.90 27.57 4.74
N GLN A 635 20.82 27.42 6.06
CA GLN A 635 21.73 26.60 6.87
C GLN A 635 21.46 25.09 6.81
N TRP A 636 20.40 24.65 6.11
CA TRP A 636 19.99 23.23 6.05
C TRP A 636 21.13 22.30 5.62
N GLU A 637 21.86 22.67 4.57
CA GLU A 637 22.94 21.84 4.04
C GLU A 637 24.12 21.69 5.00
N GLU A 638 24.48 22.77 5.71
CA GLU A 638 25.51 22.74 6.73
C GLU A 638 25.08 21.86 7.91
N ALA A 639 23.85 22.04 8.40
CA ALA A 639 23.32 21.23 9.50
C ALA A 639 23.25 19.74 9.12
N ARG A 640 22.94 19.42 7.86
CA ARG A 640 22.91 18.04 7.33
C ARG A 640 24.30 17.40 7.30
N GLN A 641 25.33 18.16 6.92
CA GLN A 641 26.71 17.70 6.98
C GLN A 641 27.15 17.46 8.42
N ASN A 642 26.84 18.38 9.33
CA ASN A 642 27.15 18.27 10.75
C ASN A 642 26.47 17.03 11.39
N TYR A 643 25.20 16.79 11.06
CA TYR A 643 24.50 15.56 11.47
C TYR A 643 25.21 14.31 10.93
N THR A 644 25.56 14.28 9.65
CA THR A 644 26.26 13.13 9.05
C THR A 644 27.59 12.83 9.72
N LEU A 645 28.40 13.87 10.01
CA LEU A 645 29.65 13.74 10.75
C LEU A 645 29.40 13.23 12.18
N SER A 646 28.37 13.73 12.86
CA SER A 646 28.03 13.28 14.21
C SER A 646 27.64 11.80 14.24
N VAL A 647 26.89 11.32 13.25
CA VAL A 647 26.50 9.91 13.11
C VAL A 647 27.73 9.04 12.84
N ALA A 648 28.63 9.49 11.96
CA ALA A 648 29.89 8.78 11.69
C ALA A 648 30.75 8.62 12.96
N ASN A 649 30.86 9.67 13.77
CA ASN A 649 31.58 9.63 15.05
C ASN A 649 30.90 8.68 16.05
N LEU A 650 29.57 8.74 16.18
CA LEU A 650 28.81 7.82 17.05
C LEU A 650 29.02 6.35 16.67
N LEU A 651 29.06 6.04 15.37
CA LEU A 651 29.35 4.68 14.88
C LEU A 651 30.80 4.26 15.17
N GLN A 652 31.77 5.18 15.03
CA GLN A 652 33.17 4.93 15.38
C GLN A 652 33.35 4.73 16.89
N ASP A 653 32.71 5.50 17.75
CA ASP A 653 32.82 5.35 19.20
C ASP A 653 32.15 4.07 19.71
N LYS A 654 31.00 3.67 19.14
CA LYS A 654 30.41 2.35 19.39
C LYS A 654 31.35 1.21 19.00
N SER A 655 32.16 1.38 17.94
CA SER A 655 33.16 0.38 17.54
C SER A 655 34.39 0.32 18.46
N ARG A 656 34.66 1.39 19.24
CA ARG A 656 35.79 1.47 20.18
C ARG A 656 35.47 0.92 21.57
N ASN A 657 34.21 0.98 22.00
CA ASN A 657 33.76 0.60 23.35
C ASN A 657 33.12 -0.81 23.45
N LEU A 658 33.36 -1.70 22.49
CA LEU A 658 32.89 -3.09 22.58
C LEU A 658 33.75 -3.87 23.60
N PRO A 659 33.18 -4.46 24.67
CA PRO A 659 33.86 -5.48 25.46
C PRO A 659 34.51 -6.52 24.54
N GLN A 660 35.70 -7.02 24.86
CA GLN A 660 36.34 -8.05 24.04
C GLN A 660 36.06 -9.44 24.63
N ILE A 661 35.78 -10.41 23.75
CA ILE A 661 35.58 -11.81 24.08
C ILE A 661 36.88 -12.57 23.76
N PRO A 662 37.58 -13.16 24.75
CA PRO A 662 38.71 -14.02 24.49
C PRO A 662 38.24 -15.35 23.89
N VAL A 663 38.95 -15.83 22.87
CA VAL A 663 38.72 -17.10 22.18
C VAL A 663 40.03 -17.87 22.04
N THR A 664 40.00 -19.16 22.33
CA THR A 664 41.17 -20.05 22.18
C THR A 664 41.04 -20.87 20.91
N LEU A 665 42.04 -20.81 20.02
CA LEU A 665 42.11 -21.61 18.81
C LEU A 665 42.58 -23.04 19.12
N SER A 666 42.33 -23.95 18.18
CA SER A 666 42.74 -25.36 18.24
C SER A 666 44.25 -25.57 18.36
N ASP A 667 45.06 -24.58 17.98
CA ASP A 667 46.54 -24.59 18.08
C ASP A 667 47.08 -23.94 19.37
N GLY A 668 46.19 -23.53 20.29
CA GLY A 668 46.54 -22.89 21.55
C GLY A 668 46.77 -21.37 21.47
N ARG A 669 46.65 -20.75 20.29
CA ARG A 669 46.67 -19.28 20.17
C ARG A 669 45.38 -18.67 20.76
N SER A 670 45.51 -17.57 21.49
CA SER A 670 44.36 -16.79 21.95
C SER A 670 44.12 -15.58 21.05
N ILE A 671 42.89 -15.41 20.57
CA ILE A 671 42.43 -14.22 19.84
C ILE A 671 41.35 -13.47 20.63
N GLN A 672 41.15 -12.20 20.29
CA GLN A 672 40.16 -11.33 20.92
C GLN A 672 39.10 -10.95 19.86
N LEU A 673 37.84 -11.29 20.10
CA LEU A 673 36.69 -10.87 19.26
C LEU A 673 35.98 -9.67 19.91
N SER A 674 35.36 -8.78 19.13
CA SER A 674 34.48 -7.73 19.70
C SER A 674 33.18 -8.35 20.26
N SER A 675 32.57 -7.81 21.32
CA SER A 675 31.38 -8.43 21.96
C SER A 675 30.04 -8.20 21.25
N GLY A 676 30.05 -7.88 19.95
CA GLY A 676 28.85 -7.54 19.17
C GLY A 676 28.44 -8.62 18.18
N GLY A 677 27.12 -8.71 17.90
CA GLY A 677 26.57 -9.46 16.77
C GLY A 677 26.84 -10.96 16.79
N GLN A 678 27.39 -11.47 15.68
CA GLN A 678 27.67 -12.89 15.44
C GLN A 678 28.89 -13.45 16.20
N ASN A 679 29.67 -12.59 16.86
CA ASN A 679 30.96 -13.00 17.44
C ASN A 679 30.85 -13.97 18.62
N LYS A 680 29.73 -13.96 19.36
CA LYS A 680 29.47 -14.99 20.37
C LYS A 680 29.32 -16.38 19.72
N LEU A 681 28.64 -16.44 18.58
CA LEU A 681 28.48 -17.68 17.81
C LEU A 681 29.79 -18.08 17.12
N ILE A 682 30.59 -17.13 16.63
CA ILE A 682 31.94 -17.41 16.10
C ILE A 682 32.83 -18.03 17.18
N LYS A 683 32.76 -17.54 18.42
CA LYS A 683 33.44 -18.20 19.55
C LYS A 683 32.97 -19.65 19.72
N ASP A 684 31.67 -19.89 19.73
CA ASP A 684 31.12 -21.24 19.88
C ASP A 684 31.57 -22.14 18.70
N ILE A 685 31.67 -21.61 17.49
CA ILE A 685 32.21 -22.34 16.33
C ILE A 685 33.69 -22.70 16.56
N LEU A 686 34.50 -21.75 17.02
CA LEU A 686 35.95 -21.99 17.23
C LEU A 686 36.23 -22.95 18.40
N GLU A 687 35.48 -22.85 19.49
CA GLU A 687 35.73 -23.63 20.72
C GLU A 687 34.95 -24.95 20.80
N SER A 688 33.82 -25.07 20.08
CA SER A 688 32.97 -26.28 20.12
C SER A 688 32.90 -27.00 18.78
N PHE A 689 32.56 -26.30 17.69
CA PHE A 689 32.45 -26.94 16.36
C PHE A 689 33.80 -27.42 15.83
N CYS A 690 34.82 -26.55 15.80
CA CYS A 690 36.10 -26.86 15.17
C CYS A 690 36.80 -28.06 15.83
N PRO A 691 36.84 -28.19 17.18
CA PRO A 691 37.42 -29.36 17.83
C PRO A 691 36.66 -30.67 17.58
N ARG A 692 35.36 -30.62 17.25
CA ARG A 692 34.51 -31.80 17.03
C ARG A 692 34.52 -32.29 15.60
N PHE A 693 34.31 -31.37 14.66
CA PHE A 693 34.06 -31.70 13.26
C PHE A 693 35.28 -31.49 12.36
N THR A 694 36.24 -30.67 12.79
CA THR A 694 37.51 -30.43 12.08
C THR A 694 38.71 -30.50 13.04
N PRO A 695 38.89 -31.60 13.80
CA PRO A 695 39.97 -31.69 14.79
C PRO A 695 41.35 -31.55 14.14
N GLY A 696 42.15 -30.60 14.62
CA GLY A 696 43.45 -30.27 14.01
C GLY A 696 43.35 -29.47 12.70
N GLY A 697 42.16 -28.99 12.35
CA GLY A 697 41.96 -28.05 11.24
C GLY A 697 42.65 -26.71 11.49
N ILE A 698 43.17 -26.11 10.42
CA ILE A 698 43.87 -24.83 10.45
C ILE A 698 42.86 -23.72 10.14
N ILE A 699 42.72 -22.76 11.04
CA ILE A 699 41.88 -21.57 10.83
C ILE A 699 42.61 -20.63 9.85
N LEU A 700 42.04 -20.43 8.67
CA LEU A 700 42.62 -19.58 7.63
C LEU A 700 42.09 -18.15 7.67
N TYR A 701 40.82 -17.98 8.04
CA TYR A 701 40.13 -16.70 8.01
C TYR A 701 39.09 -16.60 9.12
N VAL A 702 39.04 -15.46 9.83
CA VAL A 702 37.97 -15.08 10.78
C VAL A 702 37.59 -13.61 10.54
N GLY A 703 36.33 -13.34 10.21
CA GLY A 703 35.76 -11.99 10.08
C GLY A 703 35.05 -11.50 11.34
N ASP A 704 35.32 -10.27 11.78
CA ASP A 704 34.60 -9.60 12.89
C ASP A 704 33.30 -8.96 12.37
N ALA A 705 32.23 -8.99 13.19
CA ALA A 705 30.99 -8.23 12.99
C ALA A 705 31.18 -6.71 12.79
N GLY A 706 32.34 -6.16 13.17
CA GLY A 706 32.73 -4.75 12.96
C GLY A 706 33.60 -4.45 11.74
N ASP A 707 33.60 -5.31 10.71
CA ASP A 707 34.42 -5.19 9.48
C ASP A 707 35.95 -5.19 9.73
N LYS A 708 36.41 -5.73 10.87
CA LYS A 708 37.83 -5.96 11.16
C LYS A 708 38.20 -7.41 10.88
N LEU A 709 39.33 -7.63 10.21
CA LEU A 709 39.94 -8.95 10.05
C LEU A 709 40.67 -9.35 11.33
N ILE A 710 40.37 -10.53 11.87
CA ILE A 710 40.96 -11.00 13.14
C ILE A 710 42.05 -12.04 12.87
N ILE A 711 41.81 -12.97 11.94
CA ILE A 711 42.80 -13.92 11.42
C ILE A 711 42.70 -13.90 9.90
N ASN A 712 43.84 -13.77 9.24
CA ASN A 712 43.95 -13.90 7.80
C ASN A 712 45.33 -14.46 7.45
N GLU A 713 45.41 -15.78 7.28
CA GLU A 713 46.63 -16.47 6.88
C GLU A 713 46.81 -16.34 5.36
N VAL A 714 47.06 -15.10 4.90
CA VAL A 714 47.10 -14.73 3.47
C VAL A 714 48.03 -15.64 2.68
N GLN A 715 49.22 -15.91 3.21
CA GLN A 715 50.21 -16.77 2.57
C GLN A 715 49.67 -18.20 2.38
N LYS A 716 48.93 -18.74 3.36
CA LYS A 716 48.30 -20.06 3.22
C LYS A 716 47.13 -20.02 2.24
N LEU A 717 46.31 -18.98 2.25
CA LEU A 717 45.22 -18.84 1.26
C LEU A 717 45.78 -18.76 -0.17
N GLU A 718 46.89 -18.05 -0.38
CA GLU A 718 47.60 -17.97 -1.66
C GLU A 718 48.23 -19.31 -2.06
N GLU A 719 48.86 -20.04 -1.14
CA GLU A 719 49.36 -21.41 -1.37
C GLU A 719 48.23 -22.37 -1.76
N LEU A 720 47.02 -22.13 -1.26
CA LEU A 720 45.81 -22.88 -1.61
C LEU A 720 45.16 -22.37 -2.91
N GLY A 721 45.76 -21.39 -3.60
CA GLY A 721 45.28 -20.82 -4.86
C GLY A 721 44.10 -19.85 -4.71
N ILE A 722 43.80 -19.37 -3.52
CA ILE A 722 42.67 -18.48 -3.22
C ILE A 722 43.15 -17.03 -3.25
N GLU A 723 42.85 -16.32 -4.34
CA GLU A 723 43.15 -14.88 -4.45
C GLU A 723 42.11 -14.04 -3.70
N LEU A 724 42.55 -13.27 -2.71
CA LEU A 724 41.75 -12.28 -1.98
C LEU A 724 41.53 -11.02 -2.84
N ASN A 725 40.88 -11.14 -4.00
CA ASN A 725 40.54 -10.00 -4.85
C ASN A 725 39.32 -9.23 -4.31
N ARG A 726 39.43 -7.89 -4.25
CA ARG A 726 38.55 -6.89 -3.59
C ARG A 726 37.07 -6.81 -4.02
N ARG A 727 36.46 -7.85 -4.61
CA ARG A 727 35.03 -7.81 -5.06
C ARG A 727 34.14 -8.92 -4.50
N GLY A 728 34.68 -10.00 -3.92
CA GLY A 728 33.88 -11.10 -3.35
C GLY A 728 33.79 -11.04 -1.82
N LYS A 729 32.60 -11.18 -1.24
CA LYS A 729 32.41 -11.25 0.22
C LYS A 729 32.82 -12.64 0.75
N MET A 730 33.85 -12.71 1.58
CA MET A 730 34.29 -13.92 2.30
C MET A 730 33.20 -14.44 3.26
N PRO A 731 33.19 -15.75 3.61
CA PRO A 731 32.36 -16.26 4.71
C PRO A 731 32.93 -15.80 6.06
N ASP A 732 32.13 -15.90 7.13
CA ASP A 732 32.58 -15.49 8.48
C ASP A 732 33.81 -16.25 8.98
N LEU A 733 33.91 -17.55 8.67
CA LEU A 733 35.05 -18.40 9.04
C LEU A 733 35.43 -19.36 7.90
N VAL A 734 36.75 -19.55 7.70
CA VAL A 734 37.31 -20.57 6.80
C VAL A 734 38.27 -21.46 7.56
N VAL A 735 38.02 -22.77 7.52
CA VAL A 735 38.87 -23.80 8.14
C VAL A 735 39.39 -24.75 7.06
N HIS A 736 40.71 -24.95 7.01
CA HIS A 736 41.31 -26.03 6.22
C HIS A 736 41.47 -27.27 7.08
N TYR A 737 40.63 -28.27 6.82
CA TYR A 737 40.71 -29.56 7.46
C TYR A 737 41.64 -30.48 6.69
N THR A 738 42.92 -30.44 7.07
CA THR A 738 44.04 -31.04 6.34
C THR A 738 43.94 -32.55 6.18
N ARG A 739 43.36 -33.27 7.14
CA ARG A 739 43.27 -34.74 7.11
C ARG A 739 42.38 -35.27 5.97
N GLN A 740 41.38 -34.51 5.54
CA GLN A 740 40.45 -34.87 4.45
C GLN A 740 40.57 -33.93 3.24
N ASP A 741 41.49 -32.96 3.35
CA ASP A 741 41.72 -31.88 2.40
C ASP A 741 40.43 -31.11 2.03
N TRP A 742 39.65 -30.76 3.05
CA TRP A 742 38.43 -29.97 2.92
C TRP A 742 38.61 -28.51 3.32
N LEU A 743 37.95 -27.61 2.60
CA LEU A 743 37.72 -26.24 3.04
C LEU A 743 36.31 -26.14 3.60
N VAL A 744 36.22 -25.91 4.91
CA VAL A 744 34.95 -25.74 5.62
C VAL A 744 34.67 -24.25 5.72
N LEU A 745 33.62 -23.82 5.01
CA LEU A 745 33.17 -22.45 4.86
C LEU A 745 31.95 -22.24 5.75
N ILE A 746 32.08 -21.43 6.80
CA ILE A 746 31.07 -21.33 7.85
C ILE A 746 30.52 -19.89 7.91
N GLU A 747 29.20 -19.76 7.92
CA GLU A 747 28.48 -18.49 8.19
C GLU A 747 27.75 -18.56 9.54
N ALA A 748 27.94 -17.54 10.38
CA ALA A 748 27.38 -17.45 11.72
C ALA A 748 26.11 -16.59 11.73
N VAL A 749 24.94 -17.24 11.71
CA VAL A 749 23.65 -16.54 11.54
C VAL A 749 23.13 -15.98 12.86
N THR A 750 23.12 -14.65 12.94
CA THR A 750 22.44 -13.87 14.00
C THR A 750 21.48 -12.82 13.42
N SER A 751 21.96 -12.01 12.47
CA SER A 751 21.17 -11.03 11.70
C SER A 751 21.40 -11.10 10.18
N HIS A 752 22.50 -11.70 9.73
CA HIS A 752 22.77 -11.99 8.32
C HIS A 752 22.21 -13.37 7.95
N GLY A 753 21.64 -13.50 6.75
CA GLY A 753 20.95 -14.72 6.31
C GLY A 753 21.88 -15.95 6.14
N PRO A 754 21.32 -17.16 6.05
CA PRO A 754 22.07 -18.42 5.99
C PRO A 754 22.81 -18.61 4.65
N VAL A 755 23.56 -19.71 4.52
CA VAL A 755 24.08 -20.16 3.22
C VAL A 755 22.90 -20.65 2.35
N ASN A 756 22.26 -19.69 1.68
CA ASN A 756 21.21 -19.96 0.69
C ASN A 756 21.81 -20.33 -0.67
N LEU A 757 20.95 -20.74 -1.63
CA LEU A 757 21.39 -21.23 -2.94
C LEU A 757 22.30 -20.23 -3.68
N LYS A 758 21.97 -18.93 -3.60
CA LYS A 758 22.78 -17.87 -4.22
C LYS A 758 24.14 -17.76 -3.54
N ARG A 759 24.18 -17.67 -2.22
CA ARG A 759 25.41 -17.53 -1.42
C ARG A 759 26.32 -18.74 -1.58
N ARG A 760 25.76 -19.95 -1.61
CA ARG A 760 26.48 -21.19 -1.90
C ARG A 760 27.19 -21.13 -3.25
N ASN A 761 26.50 -20.68 -4.31
CA ASN A 761 27.10 -20.55 -5.64
C ASN A 761 28.20 -19.49 -5.68
N GLU A 762 28.03 -18.38 -4.96
CA GLU A 762 29.05 -17.34 -4.81
C GLU A 762 30.32 -17.89 -4.14
N LEU A 763 30.17 -18.59 -3.01
CA LEU A 763 31.29 -19.20 -2.30
C LEU A 763 31.96 -20.30 -3.13
N LYS A 764 31.19 -21.15 -3.81
CA LYS A 764 31.73 -22.18 -4.71
C LYS A 764 32.58 -21.57 -5.81
N LYS A 765 32.17 -20.43 -6.38
CA LYS A 765 32.94 -19.69 -7.39
C LYS A 765 34.19 -19.05 -6.78
N LEU A 766 34.08 -18.46 -5.58
CA LEU A 766 35.19 -17.80 -4.89
C LEU A 766 36.32 -18.77 -4.54
N PHE A 767 36.00 -19.99 -4.13
CA PHE A 767 36.96 -21.01 -3.72
C PHE A 767 37.26 -22.05 -4.82
N GLN A 768 36.79 -21.83 -6.06
CA GLN A 768 36.92 -22.79 -7.16
C GLN A 768 38.37 -23.12 -7.50
N SER A 769 39.27 -22.14 -7.41
CA SER A 769 40.70 -22.29 -7.73
C SER A 769 41.46 -23.19 -6.76
N SER A 770 40.89 -23.49 -5.59
CA SER A 770 41.52 -24.35 -4.58
C SER A 770 41.56 -25.83 -4.94
N ASN A 771 40.72 -26.29 -5.88
CA ASN A 771 40.54 -27.70 -6.27
C ASN A 771 40.26 -28.68 -5.11
N ARG A 772 39.80 -28.17 -3.96
CA ARG A 772 39.51 -28.96 -2.74
C ARG A 772 38.02 -29.23 -2.55
N GLY A 773 37.71 -30.23 -1.71
CA GLY A 773 36.35 -30.46 -1.27
C GLY A 773 35.82 -29.26 -0.47
N LEU A 774 34.68 -28.71 -0.86
CA LEU A 774 34.05 -27.60 -0.16
C LEU A 774 32.90 -28.11 0.73
N VAL A 775 32.95 -27.78 2.01
CA VAL A 775 31.88 -28.04 2.98
C VAL A 775 31.28 -26.71 3.38
N PHE A 776 29.98 -26.55 3.18
CA PHE A 776 29.26 -25.32 3.53
C PHE A 776 28.48 -25.53 4.81
N VAL A 777 28.72 -24.70 5.82
CA VAL A 777 28.08 -24.82 7.13
C VAL A 777 27.37 -23.52 7.48
N THR A 778 26.10 -23.63 7.84
CA THR A 778 25.37 -22.52 8.49
C THR A 778 25.29 -22.81 9.97
N ALA A 779 25.85 -21.93 10.80
CA ALA A 779 25.79 -22.05 12.25
C ALA A 779 24.66 -21.19 12.82
N PHE A 780 23.92 -21.72 13.80
CA PHE A 780 22.92 -20.97 14.56
C PHE A 780 23.14 -21.10 16.08
N PRO A 781 22.70 -20.12 16.89
CA PRO A 781 22.76 -20.25 18.34
C PRO A 781 21.83 -21.35 18.90
N SER A 782 20.66 -21.55 18.27
CA SER A 782 19.66 -22.53 18.69
C SER A 782 18.76 -22.99 17.53
N ARG A 783 18.09 -24.15 17.69
CA ARG A 783 17.08 -24.61 16.72
C ARG A 783 15.93 -23.61 16.54
N LYS A 784 15.59 -22.85 17.58
CA LYS A 784 14.54 -21.81 17.52
C LYS A 784 14.91 -20.66 16.59
N GLU A 785 16.19 -20.30 16.53
CA GLU A 785 16.66 -19.28 15.59
C GLU A 785 16.70 -19.82 14.16
N MET A 786 17.09 -21.08 13.98
CA MET A 786 17.09 -21.77 12.68
C MET A 786 15.70 -21.80 12.01
N THR A 787 14.60 -21.98 12.76
CA THR A 787 13.25 -22.09 12.15
C THR A 787 12.84 -20.85 11.36
N ARG A 788 13.39 -19.67 11.68
CA ARG A 788 13.14 -18.42 10.94
C ARG A 788 13.72 -18.45 9.52
N TYR A 789 14.77 -19.22 9.31
CA TYR A 789 15.54 -19.26 8.08
C TYR A 789 15.44 -20.60 7.35
N LEU A 790 14.69 -21.56 7.90
CA LEU A 790 14.64 -22.94 7.43
C LEU A 790 14.33 -23.06 5.93
N ALA A 791 13.43 -22.22 5.42
CA ALA A 791 13.04 -22.22 4.01
C ALA A 791 14.11 -21.65 3.06
N GLU A 792 15.11 -20.95 3.58
CA GLU A 792 16.17 -20.28 2.82
C GLU A 792 17.47 -21.09 2.75
N ILE A 793 17.66 -22.08 3.64
CA ILE A 793 18.88 -22.89 3.70
C ILE A 793 18.99 -23.73 2.42
N SER A 794 20.15 -23.67 1.76
CA SER A 794 20.36 -24.42 0.53
C SER A 794 20.45 -25.92 0.80
N TRP A 795 19.88 -26.72 -0.11
CA TRP A 795 20.28 -28.12 -0.25
C TRP A 795 21.79 -28.25 -0.50
N GLU A 796 22.35 -29.41 -0.17
CA GLU A 796 23.77 -29.73 -0.23
C GLU A 796 24.62 -28.82 0.67
N THR A 797 24.10 -28.50 1.86
CA THR A 797 24.78 -27.77 2.92
C THR A 797 24.52 -28.39 4.28
N GLU A 798 25.37 -28.06 5.25
CA GLU A 798 25.29 -28.54 6.62
C GLU A 798 24.81 -27.41 7.55
N VAL A 799 24.13 -27.79 8.62
CA VAL A 799 23.70 -26.87 9.68
C VAL A 799 24.22 -27.35 11.02
N TRP A 800 24.86 -26.45 11.75
CA TRP A 800 25.32 -26.68 13.12
C TRP A 800 24.61 -25.76 14.11
N ILE A 801 24.29 -26.30 15.28
CA ILE A 801 23.58 -25.55 16.32
C ILE A 801 24.43 -25.53 17.59
N ALA A 802 24.75 -24.33 18.09
CA ALA A 802 25.62 -24.18 19.25
C ALA A 802 25.03 -24.78 20.55
N ASP A 803 23.71 -24.76 20.74
CA ASP A 803 23.04 -25.38 21.90
C ASP A 803 23.06 -26.92 21.90
N GLN A 804 23.40 -27.54 20.77
CA GLN A 804 23.52 -28.98 20.58
C GLN A 804 24.81 -29.30 19.82
N PRO A 805 25.97 -29.01 20.43
CA PRO A 805 27.24 -28.90 19.72
C PRO A 805 27.74 -30.22 19.13
N ASP A 806 27.26 -31.35 19.62
CA ASP A 806 27.66 -32.70 19.18
C ASP A 806 26.90 -33.19 17.92
N GLN A 807 25.92 -32.41 17.44
CA GLN A 807 25.02 -32.81 16.35
C GLN A 807 25.21 -31.92 15.12
N MET A 808 24.90 -32.49 13.95
CA MET A 808 24.86 -31.78 12.67
C MET A 808 23.59 -32.15 11.91
N ILE A 809 22.98 -31.18 11.24
CA ILE A 809 21.81 -31.39 10.39
C ILE A 809 22.27 -31.31 8.94
N HIS A 810 22.01 -32.37 8.17
CA HIS A 810 22.40 -32.48 6.77
C HIS A 810 21.21 -32.12 5.87
N PHE A 811 21.29 -31.01 5.13
CA PHE A 811 20.28 -30.67 4.12
C PHE A 811 20.64 -31.35 2.81
N ASN A 812 20.28 -32.63 2.68
CA ASN A 812 20.66 -33.45 1.51
C ASN A 812 19.61 -34.53 1.18
N GLY A 813 19.81 -35.24 0.05
CA GLY A 813 18.96 -36.33 -0.44
C GLY A 813 19.44 -37.75 -0.04
N GLU A 814 19.08 -38.76 -0.86
CA GLU A 814 19.08 -40.22 -0.61
C GLU A 814 20.38 -40.86 -0.05
N ARG A 815 21.49 -40.13 0.02
CA ARG A 815 22.82 -40.64 0.42
C ARG A 815 22.91 -41.10 1.89
N PHE A 816 22.04 -40.61 2.78
CA PHE A 816 22.17 -40.79 4.24
C PHE A 816 21.03 -41.61 4.88
N LEU A 817 20.19 -42.28 4.10
CA LEU A 817 19.10 -43.09 4.65
C LEU A 817 19.64 -44.42 5.21
N GLY A 818 19.60 -44.59 6.53
CA GLY A 818 19.94 -45.84 7.21
C GLY A 818 19.58 -45.78 8.69
N PRO A 819 19.37 -46.93 9.36
CA PRO A 819 19.12 -46.95 10.80
C PRO A 819 20.36 -46.51 11.58
N TYR A 820 20.17 -45.71 12.63
CA TYR A 820 21.21 -45.47 13.64
C TYR A 820 21.28 -46.71 14.54
N GLU A 821 22.45 -47.34 14.64
CA GLU A 821 22.66 -48.43 15.60
C GLU A 821 22.91 -47.85 17.00
N ASP A 822 22.24 -48.41 18.02
CA ASP A 822 22.56 -48.12 19.40
C ASP A 822 23.98 -48.58 19.69
N LEU A 823 24.87 -47.65 20.05
CA LEU A 823 26.22 -47.96 20.50
C LEU A 823 26.15 -48.96 21.66
N LYS A 824 26.50 -50.23 21.40
CA LYS A 824 26.76 -51.19 22.47
C LYS A 824 27.87 -50.61 23.33
N THR A 825 27.52 -50.27 24.56
CA THR A 825 28.45 -49.93 25.63
C THR A 825 29.39 -51.12 25.82
N HIS A 826 30.62 -51.00 25.31
CA HIS A 826 31.72 -51.83 25.78
C HIS A 826 32.07 -51.34 27.18
N SER A 827 31.69 -52.16 28.15
CA SER A 827 32.09 -52.13 29.56
C SER A 827 33.60 -52.05 29.75
#